data_AF-A0A952L5S2-F1
#
_entry.id   AF-A0A952L5S2-F1
#
_cell.length_a   1.000
_cell.length_b   1.000
_cell.length_c   1.000
_cell.angle_alpha   90.00
_cell.angle_beta   90.00
_cell.angle_gamma   90.00
#
_symmetry.space_group_name_H-M   'P 1'
#
loop_
_entity.id
_entity.type
_entity.pdbx_description
1 polymer ?
#
loop_
_entity_poly.entity_id
_entity_poly.type
_entity_poly.pdbx_seq_one_letter_code
_entity_poly.pdbx_strand_id
1 'polypeptide(L)'
;MSASHVLRWVGGQSFVAAPVDGSPTLLRFDSDDFMDRLLAMLADAPQTLPSFVAKPESWQVLAEPTPAPALAAPTSAPARALARSRALVGFRRHEVAATPPAPKPLKLFQPVHQRFYLAAAHLVCELPGLPTRTTASGDKSGMLLRRLLSDGRECAFLKTPGQPSRWVPLADVSQPLPREEWLSVFPLAYTPPAGPARKLLAGLIPVARHDDYRFASLGTASAPATNRANELKAGARMKLIAPWQGLIERARASQDAAAAAPGAKPWDGKTQADRDAIAAKLGAAATDSLKTINDQLQEASWRQLQDMQEWLAATLPQVHAGLASGSATGAKAQVLLNRLSAAVWGPAERAAVAAVLSTDVKVIATTPAPNLRLALVEIGKPGVGAALDATEQPFPKGAGWAPFSFPLAVATTAAGAIAGPFNPWPTVGVGDNADVQDVANRRLESLYDDVAAAIDEALAAGTLGAATPQAPDAARMAAELQATLAADTGAPRYLLRFVHQRCDCGPLHPMVMSAPSEVFELAGFFDPDAPLRPIRIALPFDTSPGGLRKFGKNSAFIMSDLLCGQMKRVRRVGFGDMVLSVLPWPFHKDLDVGQMAPCAQGAGGPSFGTICSLSIPIITIVAFILLIVIATLLDLIFRWLPFLMVCFPVPGLKGKKS
;
A
#
# COMPACT_ATOMS: atom_id res chain seq x y z
N MET A 1 -18.80 56.49 4.41
CA MET A 1 -18.35 55.71 3.24
C MET A 1 -16.86 55.52 3.36
N SER A 2 -16.40 54.40 3.94
CA SER A 2 -14.96 54.12 4.09
C SER A 2 -14.42 53.72 2.73
N ALA A 3 -13.46 54.48 2.19
CA ALA A 3 -12.69 54.06 1.02
C ALA A 3 -12.14 52.66 1.28
N SER A 4 -12.66 51.67 0.57
CA SER A 4 -12.27 50.27 0.70
C SER A 4 -10.90 50.12 0.06
N HIS A 5 -9.83 50.26 0.85
CA HIS A 5 -8.47 50.08 0.36
C HIS A 5 -8.31 48.69 -0.27
N VAL A 6 -7.69 48.65 -1.46
CA VAL A 6 -7.31 47.44 -2.16
C VAL A 6 -6.25 46.71 -1.32
N LEU A 7 -6.47 45.42 -1.09
CA LEU A 7 -5.53 44.58 -0.35
C LEU A 7 -4.66 43.80 -1.32
N ARG A 8 -3.41 43.58 -0.92
CA ARG A 8 -2.45 42.78 -1.67
C ARG A 8 -1.60 41.93 -0.75
N TRP A 9 -1.20 40.77 -1.24
CA TRP A 9 -0.19 39.93 -0.60
C TRP A 9 1.22 40.30 -1.06
N VAL A 10 2.14 40.30 -0.11
CA VAL A 10 3.55 40.60 -0.32
C VAL A 10 4.41 39.54 0.38
N GLY A 11 5.53 39.13 -0.21
CA GLY A 11 6.41 38.09 0.34
C GLY A 11 7.01 38.45 1.69
N GLY A 12 7.28 37.45 2.54
CA GLY A 12 7.74 37.64 3.92
C GLY A 12 9.06 38.40 4.08
N GLN A 13 9.93 38.39 3.07
CA GLN A 13 11.22 39.10 3.07
C GLN A 13 11.16 40.57 2.59
N SER A 14 10.01 41.03 2.10
CA SER A 14 9.89 42.29 1.35
C SER A 14 10.14 43.56 2.15
N PHE A 15 10.08 43.50 3.49
CA PHE A 15 10.31 44.65 4.37
C PHE A 15 11.66 44.58 5.11
N VAL A 16 12.47 43.58 4.81
CA VAL A 16 13.71 43.29 5.54
C VAL A 16 14.94 43.14 4.64
N ALA A 17 14.79 42.68 3.38
CA ALA A 17 15.96 42.53 2.50
C ALA A 17 15.71 42.45 0.98
N ALA A 18 14.49 42.20 0.52
CA ALA A 18 14.20 42.00 -0.91
C ALA A 18 13.34 43.14 -1.49
N PRO A 19 13.37 43.39 -2.81
CA PRO A 19 12.33 44.18 -3.45
C PRO A 19 10.95 43.56 -3.16
N VAL A 20 9.92 44.40 -3.12
CA VAL A 20 8.55 43.97 -2.84
C VAL A 20 8.07 42.97 -3.91
N ASP A 21 8.03 41.69 -3.55
CA ASP A 21 7.51 40.58 -4.36
C ASP A 21 6.10 40.20 -3.86
N GLY A 22 5.23 39.74 -4.76
CA GLY A 22 3.92 39.18 -4.40
C GLY A 22 3.95 37.71 -3.97
N SER A 23 5.10 37.04 -4.10
CA SER A 23 5.25 35.60 -3.87
C SER A 23 5.55 35.28 -2.40
N PRO A 24 4.89 34.28 -1.80
CA PRO A 24 5.17 33.88 -0.42
C PRO A 24 6.57 33.28 -0.28
N THR A 25 7.19 33.55 0.86
CA THR A 25 8.56 33.09 1.14
C THR A 25 8.52 31.74 1.86
N LEU A 26 9.27 30.75 1.37
CA LEU A 26 9.41 29.44 2.00
C LEU A 26 10.62 29.46 2.94
N LEU A 27 10.41 29.18 4.22
CA LEU A 27 11.43 29.17 5.28
C LEU A 27 11.76 27.74 5.68
N ARG A 28 13.02 27.46 6.02
CA ARG A 28 13.55 26.15 6.41
C ARG A 28 14.18 26.21 7.79
N PHE A 29 13.89 25.19 8.61
CA PHE A 29 14.50 24.96 9.92
C PHE A 29 14.99 23.52 10.05
N ASP A 30 16.04 23.31 10.83
CA ASP A 30 16.73 22.02 11.00
C ASP A 30 16.55 21.35 12.36
N SER A 31 15.66 21.89 13.20
CA SER A 31 15.50 21.42 14.57
C SER A 31 14.08 21.63 15.08
N ASP A 32 13.71 20.87 16.12
CA ASP A 32 12.36 20.87 16.69
C ASP A 32 12.00 22.20 17.40
N ASP A 33 12.99 23.01 17.78
CA ASP A 33 12.85 24.35 18.36
C ASP A 33 12.63 25.46 17.30
N PHE A 34 12.19 25.08 16.09
CA PHE A 34 12.03 26.01 14.97
C PHE A 34 11.12 27.21 15.26
N MET A 35 10.05 27.03 16.04
CA MET A 35 9.14 28.11 16.41
C MET A 35 9.81 29.12 17.34
N ASP A 36 10.54 28.64 18.36
CA ASP A 36 11.28 29.50 19.28
C ASP A 36 12.36 30.28 18.52
N ARG A 37 13.05 29.62 17.57
CA ARG A 37 14.01 30.25 16.65
C ARG A 37 13.39 31.35 15.81
N LEU A 38 12.22 31.09 15.21
CA LEU A 38 11.52 32.08 14.40
C LEU A 38 11.11 33.30 15.24
N LEU A 39 10.56 33.07 16.43
CA LEU A 39 10.14 34.14 17.33
C LEU A 39 11.33 34.98 17.82
N ALA A 40 12.43 34.33 18.21
CA ALA A 40 13.66 35.02 18.61
C ALA A 40 14.26 35.82 17.45
N MET A 41 14.34 35.23 16.24
CA MET A 41 14.85 35.93 15.07
C MET A 41 14.02 37.16 14.72
N LEU A 42 12.70 37.06 14.77
CA LEU A 42 11.82 38.21 14.51
C LEU A 42 11.91 39.30 15.59
N ALA A 43 12.18 38.93 16.84
CA ALA A 43 12.34 39.86 17.94
C ALA A 43 13.70 40.60 17.90
N ASP A 44 14.79 39.85 17.68
CA ASP A 44 16.16 40.36 17.85
C ASP A 44 16.76 40.91 16.55
N ALA A 45 16.54 40.22 15.43
CA ALA A 45 17.21 40.50 14.16
C ALA A 45 16.35 40.13 12.94
N PRO A 46 15.18 40.76 12.74
CA PRO A 46 14.26 40.43 11.64
C PRO A 46 14.88 40.62 10.24
N GLN A 47 15.92 41.43 10.11
CA GLN A 47 16.73 41.58 8.88
C GLN A 47 17.42 40.27 8.43
N THR A 48 17.55 39.29 9.33
CA THR A 48 18.16 37.98 9.03
C THR A 48 17.16 36.96 8.47
N LEU A 49 15.86 37.27 8.42
CA LEU A 49 14.83 36.39 7.85
C LEU A 49 15.19 35.76 6.47
N PRO A 50 15.87 36.47 5.54
CA PRO A 50 16.29 35.87 4.26
C PRO A 50 17.28 34.70 4.40
N SER A 51 18.06 34.62 5.48
CA SER A 51 18.99 33.50 5.70
C SER A 51 18.25 32.19 6.01
N PHE A 52 16.96 32.27 6.38
CA PHE A 52 16.10 31.13 6.65
C PHE A 52 15.34 30.68 5.39
N VAL A 53 15.50 31.34 4.24
CA VAL A 53 14.86 30.94 2.99
C VAL A 53 15.32 29.54 2.61
N ALA A 54 14.36 28.68 2.28
CA ALA A 54 14.63 27.30 1.89
C ALA A 54 15.49 27.25 0.63
N LYS A 55 16.52 26.41 0.66
CA LYS A 55 17.43 26.16 -0.46
C LYS A 55 17.45 24.66 -0.77
N PRO A 56 17.71 24.25 -2.02
CA PRO A 56 17.88 22.84 -2.34
C PRO A 56 19.00 22.21 -1.50
N GLU A 57 18.70 21.11 -0.79
CA GLU A 57 19.66 20.35 0.01
C GLU A 57 19.51 18.84 -0.23
N SER A 58 20.55 18.07 0.08
CA SER A 58 20.56 16.60 -0.01
C SER A 58 21.47 16.02 1.08
N TRP A 59 21.42 14.70 1.30
CA TRP A 59 22.33 14.05 2.25
C TRP A 59 23.83 14.27 1.94
N GLN A 60 24.18 14.52 0.67
CA GLN A 60 25.55 14.81 0.22
C GLN A 60 25.95 16.27 0.43
N VAL A 61 24.98 17.19 0.31
CA VAL A 61 25.18 18.63 0.39
C VAL A 61 24.11 19.19 1.31
N LEU A 62 24.44 19.29 2.59
CA LEU A 62 23.54 19.84 3.61
C LEU A 62 23.51 21.36 3.51
N ALA A 63 22.33 21.97 3.70
CA ALA A 63 22.23 23.41 3.84
C ALA A 63 22.90 23.87 5.14
N GLU A 64 23.34 25.14 5.18
CA GLU A 64 23.90 25.75 6.37
C GLU A 64 22.93 25.61 7.56
N PRO A 65 23.44 25.33 8.77
CA PRO A 65 22.62 25.23 9.96
C PRO A 65 21.82 26.51 10.20
N THR A 66 20.57 26.40 10.64
CA THR A 66 19.84 27.62 11.01
C THR A 66 20.53 28.29 12.21
N PRO A 67 20.67 29.62 12.21
CA PRO A 67 21.20 30.35 13.36
C PRO A 67 20.44 29.94 14.62
N ALA A 68 21.19 29.50 15.64
CA ALA A 68 20.61 29.24 16.94
C ALA A 68 20.07 30.56 17.50
N PRO A 69 18.96 30.54 18.26
CA PRO A 69 18.52 31.73 18.95
C PRO A 69 19.66 32.18 19.87
N ALA A 70 19.88 33.49 19.98
CA ALA A 70 20.82 34.03 20.95
C ALA A 70 20.27 33.73 22.36
N LEU A 71 20.50 32.50 22.84
CA LEU A 71 20.19 32.13 24.20
C LEU A 71 20.92 33.13 25.09
N ALA A 72 20.16 33.87 25.91
CA ALA A 72 20.72 34.74 26.91
C ALA A 72 21.84 33.99 27.64
N ALA A 73 23.03 34.60 27.68
CA ALA A 73 24.21 33.93 28.20
C ALA A 73 23.89 33.30 29.57
N PRO A 74 24.22 32.01 29.79
CA PRO A 74 23.88 31.34 31.04
C PRO A 74 24.40 32.15 32.22
N THR A 75 23.50 32.67 33.04
CA THR A 75 23.86 33.58 34.15
C THR A 75 24.53 32.83 35.29
N SER A 76 24.19 31.56 35.48
CA SER A 76 24.73 30.72 36.54
C SER A 76 26.11 30.13 36.21
N ALA A 77 27.00 30.09 37.21
CA ALA A 77 28.34 29.49 37.11
C ALA A 77 28.35 28.02 36.62
N PRO A 78 27.45 27.12 37.08
CA PRO A 78 27.43 25.74 36.58
C PRO A 78 27.00 25.64 35.11
N ALA A 79 26.07 26.51 34.65
CA ALA A 79 25.66 26.54 33.26
C ALA A 79 26.77 27.09 32.33
N ARG A 80 27.56 28.06 32.79
CA ARG A 80 28.79 28.51 32.10
C ARG A 80 29.85 27.42 31.98
N ALA A 81 30.03 26.60 33.01
CA ALA A 81 30.98 25.48 32.99
C ALA A 81 30.56 24.39 31.99
N LEU A 82 29.25 24.08 31.92
CA LEU A 82 28.71 23.08 30.99
C LEU A 82 28.73 23.54 29.52
N ALA A 83 28.54 24.84 29.26
CA ALA A 83 28.66 25.41 27.93
C ALA A 83 30.13 25.38 27.43
N ARG A 84 31.10 25.64 28.32
CA ARG A 84 32.53 25.56 28.00
C ARG A 84 32.99 24.12 27.75
N SER A 85 32.47 23.13 28.49
CA SER A 85 32.80 21.73 28.25
C SER A 85 32.23 21.20 26.93
N ARG A 86 31.02 21.64 26.53
CA ARG A 86 30.46 21.33 25.19
C ARG A 86 31.28 21.90 24.04
N ALA A 87 31.87 23.09 24.20
CA ALA A 87 32.75 23.68 23.18
C ALA A 87 34.08 22.92 23.00
N LEU A 88 34.53 22.19 24.04
CA LEU A 88 35.76 21.39 24.01
C LEU A 88 35.57 19.98 23.42
N VAL A 89 34.33 19.46 23.36
CA VAL A 89 34.00 18.11 22.82
C VAL A 89 33.37 18.20 21.42
N GLY A 90 33.26 19.40 20.85
CA GLY A 90 32.77 19.60 19.50
C GLY A 90 33.80 19.16 18.46
N PHE A 91 33.60 18.00 17.84
CA PHE A 91 34.31 17.63 16.62
C PHE A 91 34.05 18.69 15.54
N ARG A 92 35.03 19.57 15.27
CA ARG A 92 35.01 20.44 14.09
C ARG A 92 35.08 19.56 12.84
N ARG A 93 33.97 19.45 12.11
CA ARG A 93 34.03 19.02 10.72
C ARG A 93 34.64 20.16 9.90
N HIS A 94 35.72 19.86 9.19
CA HIS A 94 36.20 20.72 8.11
C HIS A 94 35.13 20.71 7.01
N GLU A 95 34.56 21.87 6.70
CA GLU A 95 33.81 22.06 5.46
C GLU A 95 34.82 22.10 4.31
N VAL A 96 34.71 21.13 3.41
CA VAL A 96 35.31 21.21 2.08
C VAL A 96 34.27 21.89 1.20
N ALA A 97 34.59 23.09 0.73
CA ALA A 97 33.76 23.84 -0.21
C ALA A 97 33.59 23.01 -1.49
N ALA A 98 32.40 22.47 -1.71
CA ALA A 98 32.03 21.77 -2.93
C ALA A 98 31.53 22.77 -3.97
N THR A 99 32.08 22.66 -5.18
CA THR A 99 31.65 23.36 -6.40
C THR A 99 30.14 23.22 -6.61
N PRO A 100 29.39 24.29 -6.96
CA PRO A 100 27.94 24.23 -7.07
C PRO A 100 27.51 23.29 -8.22
N PRO A 101 26.76 22.21 -7.94
CA PRO A 101 26.06 21.48 -8.99
C PRO A 101 24.87 22.28 -9.50
N ALA A 102 24.43 21.97 -10.72
CA ALA A 102 23.28 22.57 -11.40
C ALA A 102 22.02 22.63 -10.50
N PRO A 103 21.15 23.64 -10.67
CA PRO A 103 20.02 23.89 -9.77
C PRO A 103 19.06 22.70 -9.75
N LYS A 104 19.13 21.93 -8.67
CA LYS A 104 18.14 20.90 -8.37
C LYS A 104 16.85 21.57 -7.90
N PRO A 105 15.67 21.04 -8.24
CA PRO A 105 14.40 21.58 -7.77
C PRO A 105 14.34 21.55 -6.23
N LEU A 106 13.68 22.55 -5.65
CA LEU A 106 13.54 22.66 -4.19
C LEU A 106 12.73 21.46 -3.66
N LYS A 107 13.33 20.68 -2.76
CA LYS A 107 12.70 19.50 -2.16
C LYS A 107 12.55 19.70 -0.67
N LEU A 108 11.33 19.56 -0.17
CA LEU A 108 11.00 19.76 1.24
C LEU A 108 10.95 18.41 1.95
N PHE A 109 11.74 18.25 2.99
CA PHE A 109 11.82 17.02 3.77
C PHE A 109 10.82 16.97 4.93
N GLN A 110 10.44 15.76 5.35
CA GLN A 110 9.48 15.60 6.45
C GLN A 110 10.12 15.95 7.81
N PRO A 111 9.32 16.32 8.82
CA PRO A 111 9.79 16.52 10.21
C PRO A 111 10.60 15.35 10.78
N VAL A 112 10.35 14.12 10.33
CA VAL A 112 11.13 12.93 10.74
C VAL A 112 12.60 13.01 10.30
N HIS A 113 12.89 13.79 9.26
CA HIS A 113 14.24 14.13 8.78
C HIS A 113 14.83 15.37 9.49
N GLN A 114 14.21 15.84 10.58
CA GLN A 114 14.58 17.07 11.30
C GLN A 114 14.57 18.29 10.39
N ARG A 115 13.53 18.39 9.55
CA ARG A 115 13.31 19.54 8.68
C ARG A 115 11.89 20.04 8.84
N PHE A 116 11.77 21.33 9.10
CA PHE A 116 10.50 22.02 9.27
C PHE A 116 10.43 23.18 8.30
N TYR A 117 9.28 23.34 7.64
CA TYR A 117 9.10 24.35 6.61
C TYR A 117 7.86 25.20 6.91
N LEU A 118 8.05 26.52 6.85
CA LEU A 118 6.99 27.50 7.03
C LEU A 118 6.87 28.33 5.76
N ALA A 119 5.66 28.62 5.31
CA ALA A 119 5.43 29.65 4.29
C ALA A 119 5.04 30.95 4.98
N ALA A 120 5.55 32.09 4.51
CA ALA A 120 5.36 33.38 5.16
C ALA A 120 5.06 34.52 4.15
N ALA A 121 4.06 35.34 4.46
CA ALA A 121 3.64 36.48 3.65
C ALA A 121 2.97 37.57 4.49
N HIS A 122 2.94 38.79 3.97
CA HIS A 122 2.25 39.95 4.54
C HIS A 122 0.97 40.27 3.78
N LEU A 123 -0.11 40.56 4.52
CA LEU A 123 -1.32 41.15 3.97
C LEU A 123 -1.29 42.66 4.21
N VAL A 124 -1.23 43.44 3.13
CA VAL A 124 -1.03 44.89 3.16
C VAL A 124 -2.12 45.64 2.39
N CYS A 125 -2.31 46.92 2.74
CA CYS A 125 -3.09 47.84 1.90
C CYS A 125 -2.20 48.44 0.82
N GLU A 126 -2.73 48.66 -0.38
CA GLU A 126 -2.05 49.37 -1.48
C GLU A 126 -2.00 50.89 -1.23
N LEU A 127 -1.43 51.29 -0.10
CA LEU A 127 -1.14 52.67 0.27
C LEU A 127 0.37 52.87 0.31
N PRO A 128 0.87 54.12 0.14
CA PRO A 128 2.27 54.42 0.39
C PRO A 128 2.73 53.90 1.76
N GLY A 129 3.85 53.18 1.80
CA GLY A 129 4.36 52.52 3.00
C GLY A 129 3.76 51.14 3.31
N LEU A 130 2.83 50.65 2.47
CA LEU A 130 2.21 49.31 2.52
C LEU A 130 1.82 48.89 3.95
N PRO A 131 0.99 49.67 4.67
CA PRO A 131 0.65 49.36 6.05
C PRO A 131 -0.02 47.98 6.14
N THR A 132 0.41 47.18 7.13
CA THR A 132 -0.16 45.85 7.35
C THR A 132 -1.60 45.97 7.82
N ARG A 133 -2.47 45.14 7.27
CA ARG A 133 -3.90 45.18 7.61
C ARG A 133 -4.18 44.38 8.89
N THR A 134 -4.85 45.00 9.84
CA THR A 134 -5.59 44.29 10.90
C THR A 134 -6.88 43.72 10.29
N THR A 135 -6.97 42.39 10.28
CA THR A 135 -8.15 41.65 9.84
C THR A 135 -9.30 41.86 10.83
N ALA A 136 -10.52 42.06 10.33
CA ALA A 136 -11.71 42.22 11.16
C ALA A 136 -12.13 40.89 11.79
N SER A 137 -13.01 40.95 12.80
CA SER A 137 -13.63 39.75 13.36
C SER A 137 -14.41 39.01 12.28
N GLY A 138 -14.10 37.72 12.07
CA GLY A 138 -14.75 36.87 11.07
C GLY A 138 -13.96 36.68 9.77
N ASP A 139 -13.04 37.59 9.41
CA ASP A 139 -12.21 37.43 8.22
C ASP A 139 -11.41 36.12 8.26
N LYS A 140 -11.26 35.47 7.11
CA LYS A 140 -10.54 34.21 6.97
C LYS A 140 -9.29 34.38 6.13
N SER A 141 -8.15 33.99 6.67
CA SER A 141 -6.89 33.88 5.94
C SER A 141 -6.40 32.44 5.99
N GLY A 142 -5.79 31.98 4.91
CA GLY A 142 -5.24 30.63 4.81
C GLY A 142 -4.22 30.50 3.69
N MET A 143 -3.69 29.29 3.53
CA MET A 143 -2.85 28.92 2.39
C MET A 143 -3.51 27.79 1.61
N LEU A 144 -3.34 27.82 0.30
CA LEU A 144 -3.77 26.79 -0.62
C LEU A 144 -2.54 26.07 -1.16
N LEU A 145 -2.53 24.74 -1.04
CA LEU A 145 -1.53 23.89 -1.67
C LEU A 145 -2.07 23.41 -3.01
N ARG A 146 -1.37 23.72 -4.10
CA ARG A 146 -1.76 23.34 -5.44
C ARG A 146 -0.70 22.44 -6.08
N ARG A 147 -1.15 21.46 -6.85
CA ARG A 147 -0.28 20.58 -7.62
C ARG A 147 -0.12 21.13 -9.03
N LEU A 148 1.10 21.12 -9.54
CA LEU A 148 1.41 21.51 -10.91
C LEU A 148 1.54 20.24 -11.77
N LEU A 149 0.72 20.13 -12.81
CA LEU A 149 0.80 19.04 -13.77
C LEU A 149 1.94 19.26 -14.76
N SER A 150 2.35 18.20 -15.46
CA SER A 150 3.39 18.25 -16.50
C SER A 150 3.05 19.18 -17.67
N ASP A 151 1.77 19.40 -17.94
CA ASP A 151 1.26 20.36 -18.93
C ASP A 151 1.21 21.81 -18.43
N GLY A 152 1.64 22.08 -17.19
CA GLY A 152 1.66 23.40 -16.58
C GLY A 152 0.35 23.83 -15.93
N ARG A 153 -0.71 23.02 -15.94
CA ARG A 153 -1.97 23.35 -15.26
C ARG A 153 -1.86 23.17 -13.75
N GLU A 154 -2.46 24.10 -13.01
CA GLU A 154 -2.61 24.01 -11.56
C GLU A 154 -3.84 23.16 -11.18
N CYS A 155 -3.70 22.29 -10.18
CA CYS A 155 -4.79 21.54 -9.58
C CYS A 155 -5.01 21.95 -8.13
N ALA A 156 -6.27 22.08 -7.74
CA ALA A 156 -6.70 22.31 -6.36
C ALA A 156 -6.92 20.99 -5.62
N PHE A 157 -6.57 20.97 -4.32
CA PHE A 157 -6.79 19.82 -3.44
C PHE A 157 -8.15 19.93 -2.76
N LEU A 158 -9.08 19.02 -3.08
CA LEU A 158 -10.42 18.99 -2.50
C LEU A 158 -10.50 17.94 -1.39
N LYS A 159 -11.02 18.36 -0.24
CA LYS A 159 -11.27 17.48 0.91
C LYS A 159 -12.76 17.49 1.25
N THR A 160 -13.42 16.36 1.02
CA THR A 160 -14.85 16.18 1.28
C THR A 160 -15.04 15.18 2.43
N PRO A 161 -15.77 15.53 3.50
CA PRO A 161 -16.06 14.58 4.57
C PRO A 161 -16.71 13.30 4.01
N GLY A 162 -16.16 12.14 4.38
CA GLY A 162 -16.64 10.83 3.93
C GLY A 162 -16.20 10.41 2.52
N GLN A 163 -15.35 11.18 1.83
CA GLN A 163 -14.78 10.82 0.52
C GLN A 163 -13.25 10.91 0.54
N PRO A 164 -12.53 10.13 -0.30
CA PRO A 164 -11.10 10.30 -0.48
C PRO A 164 -10.78 11.69 -1.06
N SER A 165 -9.62 12.22 -0.67
CA SER A 165 -9.13 13.51 -1.20
C SER A 165 -8.75 13.38 -2.67
N ARG A 166 -8.91 14.46 -3.45
CA ARG A 166 -8.61 14.47 -4.88
C ARG A 166 -8.03 15.79 -5.37
N TRP A 167 -7.25 15.72 -6.45
CA TRP A 167 -6.79 16.85 -7.25
C TRP A 167 -7.80 17.16 -8.36
N VAL A 168 -8.12 18.44 -8.53
CA VAL A 168 -9.00 18.92 -9.59
C VAL A 168 -8.31 20.02 -10.39
N PRO A 169 -8.14 19.87 -11.72
CA PRO A 169 -7.57 20.93 -12.55
C PRO A 169 -8.40 22.22 -12.47
N LEU A 170 -7.71 23.35 -12.32
CA LEU A 170 -8.31 24.67 -12.25
C LEU A 170 -8.51 25.24 -13.65
N ALA A 171 -9.71 25.77 -13.90
CA ALA A 171 -9.97 26.60 -15.08
C ALA A 171 -9.52 28.05 -14.87
N ASP A 172 -9.73 28.57 -13.66
CA ASP A 172 -9.25 29.89 -13.23
C ASP A 172 -8.35 29.72 -12.00
N VAL A 173 -7.11 30.15 -12.15
CA VAL A 173 -6.07 30.05 -11.12
C VAL A 173 -6.21 31.15 -10.06
N SER A 174 -6.94 32.23 -10.37
CA SER A 174 -7.09 33.41 -9.51
C SER A 174 -8.14 33.24 -8.40
N GLN A 175 -8.89 32.14 -8.42
CA GLN A 175 -9.92 31.84 -7.42
C GLN A 175 -9.77 30.42 -6.86
N PRO A 176 -10.10 30.19 -5.58
CA PRO A 176 -10.18 28.85 -5.02
C PRO A 176 -11.47 28.15 -5.43
N LEU A 177 -11.42 26.81 -5.50
CA LEU A 177 -12.62 26.01 -5.72
C LEU A 177 -13.45 25.85 -4.44
N PRO A 178 -14.78 25.65 -4.55
CA PRO A 178 -15.58 25.20 -3.42
C PRO A 178 -14.99 23.92 -2.81
N ARG A 179 -14.79 23.91 -1.48
CA ARG A 179 -14.23 22.77 -0.72
C ARG A 179 -12.75 22.48 -0.99
N GLU A 180 -12.03 23.40 -1.63
CA GLU A 180 -10.56 23.37 -1.62
C GLU A 180 -10.06 23.47 -0.16
N GLU A 181 -9.02 22.71 0.18
CA GLU A 181 -8.47 22.70 1.54
C GLU A 181 -7.72 23.99 1.85
N TRP A 182 -8.15 24.69 2.91
CA TRP A 182 -7.47 25.87 3.43
C TRP A 182 -6.56 25.47 4.60
N LEU A 183 -5.25 25.54 4.38
CA LEU A 183 -4.27 25.37 5.44
C LEU A 183 -4.25 26.61 6.33
N SER A 184 -4.18 26.37 7.64
CA SER A 184 -4.24 27.45 8.63
C SER A 184 -2.97 28.30 8.64
N VAL A 185 -3.14 29.60 8.84
CA VAL A 185 -2.06 30.57 9.05
C VAL A 185 -2.21 31.22 10.41
N PHE A 186 -1.09 31.59 11.01
CA PHE A 186 -1.01 32.28 12.28
C PHE A 186 -0.23 33.60 12.13
N PRO A 187 -0.60 34.63 12.90
CA PRO A 187 0.06 35.92 12.84
C PRO A 187 1.30 35.99 13.74
N LEU A 188 2.32 36.68 13.25
CA LEU A 188 3.56 37.00 13.94
C LEU A 188 3.80 38.52 13.85
N ALA A 189 4.00 39.18 14.98
CA ALA A 189 4.30 40.61 15.02
C ALA A 189 5.81 40.83 15.16
N TYR A 190 6.35 41.81 14.44
CA TYR A 190 7.75 42.23 14.60
C TYR A 190 7.94 43.68 14.17
N THR A 191 9.08 44.27 14.52
CA THR A 191 9.45 45.63 14.13
C THR A 191 10.74 45.60 13.32
N PRO A 192 10.72 45.93 12.01
CA PRO A 192 11.94 45.99 11.22
C PRO A 192 12.85 47.15 11.69
N PRO A 193 14.19 47.06 11.50
CA PRO A 193 15.12 48.03 12.06
C PRO A 193 14.93 49.49 11.59
N ALA A 194 14.34 49.68 10.40
CA ALA A 194 14.14 50.99 9.78
C ALA A 194 12.67 51.25 9.38
N GLY A 195 11.69 50.66 10.07
CA GLY A 195 10.29 50.78 9.69
C GLY A 195 9.27 50.58 10.81
N PRO A 196 7.98 50.84 10.53
CA PRO A 196 6.91 50.66 11.50
C PRO A 196 6.68 49.18 11.81
N ALA A 197 6.08 48.89 12.96
CA ALA A 197 5.68 47.53 13.35
C ALA A 197 4.83 46.86 12.26
N ARG A 198 5.11 45.58 12.00
CA ARG A 198 4.49 44.78 10.94
C ARG A 198 3.89 43.50 11.52
N LYS A 199 2.86 43.00 10.82
CA LYS A 199 2.26 41.68 11.02
C LYS A 199 2.60 40.78 9.83
N LEU A 200 3.31 39.69 10.10
CA LEU A 200 3.60 38.60 9.18
C LEU A 200 2.56 37.49 9.41
N LEU A 201 2.06 36.87 8.35
CA LEU A 201 1.24 35.67 8.43
C LEU A 201 2.11 34.49 7.98
N ALA A 202 2.21 33.47 8.83
CA ALA A 202 2.97 32.27 8.57
C ALA A 202 2.10 31.03 8.72
N GLY A 203 2.45 29.94 8.03
CA GLY A 203 1.80 28.66 8.21
C GLY A 203 2.70 27.49 7.89
N LEU A 204 2.44 26.35 8.53
CA LEU A 204 3.22 25.13 8.38
C LEU A 204 2.92 24.45 7.04
N ILE A 205 3.97 24.12 6.29
CA ILE A 205 3.85 23.32 5.09
C ILE A 205 3.71 21.85 5.53
N PRO A 206 2.59 21.17 5.22
CA PRO A 206 2.29 19.84 5.76
C PRO A 206 3.05 18.73 5.01
N VAL A 207 4.38 18.74 5.02
CA VAL A 207 5.22 17.76 4.31
C VAL A 207 4.97 16.33 4.78
N ALA A 208 4.61 16.14 6.07
CA ALA A 208 4.23 14.84 6.61
C ALA A 208 2.97 14.25 5.96
N ARG A 209 2.11 15.07 5.32
CA ARG A 209 0.96 14.62 4.52
C ARG A 209 1.34 14.34 3.06
N HIS A 210 2.62 14.07 2.78
CA HIS A 210 3.12 13.72 1.45
C HIS A 210 2.24 12.65 0.78
N ASP A 211 1.90 11.57 1.48
CA ASP A 211 1.15 10.45 0.92
C ASP A 211 -0.30 10.86 0.57
N ASP A 212 -0.95 11.68 1.41
CA ASP A 212 -2.28 12.23 1.13
C ASP A 212 -2.30 13.03 -0.18
N TYR A 213 -1.24 13.80 -0.44
CA TYR A 213 -1.13 14.65 -1.63
C TYR A 213 -0.65 13.87 -2.85
N ARG A 214 0.35 13.00 -2.70
CA ARG A 214 0.92 12.24 -3.82
C ARG A 214 -0.08 11.26 -4.40
N PHE A 215 -0.84 10.59 -3.55
CA PHE A 215 -1.71 9.48 -3.93
C PHE A 215 -3.18 9.85 -4.08
N ALA A 216 -3.54 11.12 -3.88
CA ALA A 216 -4.88 11.61 -4.17
C ALA A 216 -5.20 11.50 -5.68
N SER A 217 -6.43 11.05 -5.98
CA SER A 217 -6.91 10.86 -7.35
C SER A 217 -6.95 12.18 -8.13
N LEU A 218 -6.63 12.16 -9.43
CA LEU A 218 -6.84 13.30 -10.33
C LEU A 218 -8.23 13.16 -10.95
N GLY A 219 -9.13 14.12 -10.73
CA GLY A 219 -10.52 14.04 -11.18
C GLY A 219 -11.15 15.39 -11.49
N THR A 220 -12.45 15.40 -11.78
CA THR A 220 -13.22 16.64 -12.02
C THR A 220 -13.77 17.21 -10.70
N ALA A 221 -14.21 18.47 -10.73
CA ALA A 221 -14.78 19.16 -9.56
C ALA A 221 -16.04 18.46 -9.03
N SER A 222 -16.83 17.85 -9.92
CA SER A 222 -17.94 16.97 -9.54
C SER A 222 -17.43 15.80 -8.69
N ALA A 223 -18.18 15.43 -7.66
CA ALA A 223 -17.92 14.16 -6.99
C ALA A 223 -17.84 13.06 -8.06
N PRO A 224 -16.81 12.21 -8.08
CA PRO A 224 -16.89 11.03 -8.90
C PRO A 224 -18.12 10.29 -8.39
N ALA A 225 -19.04 9.97 -9.30
CA ALA A 225 -19.82 8.77 -9.11
C ALA A 225 -18.75 7.70 -8.88
N THR A 226 -18.65 7.17 -7.65
CA THR A 226 -17.94 5.91 -7.42
C THR A 226 -18.42 5.01 -8.53
N ASN A 227 -17.54 4.63 -9.46
CA ASN A 227 -17.97 3.81 -10.56
C ASN A 227 -18.28 2.45 -9.95
N ARG A 228 -19.55 2.27 -9.55
CA ARG A 228 -20.06 1.10 -8.83
C ARG A 228 -19.63 -0.19 -9.52
N ALA A 229 -19.52 -0.19 -10.85
CA ALA A 229 -18.96 -1.30 -11.60
C ALA A 229 -17.52 -1.62 -11.21
N ASN A 230 -16.64 -0.62 -11.06
CA ASN A 230 -15.24 -0.85 -10.65
C ASN A 230 -15.14 -1.42 -9.23
N GLU A 231 -15.97 -0.94 -8.30
CA GLU A 231 -16.01 -1.48 -6.93
C GLU A 231 -16.49 -2.93 -6.90
N LEU A 232 -17.49 -3.27 -7.71
CA LEU A 232 -17.99 -4.64 -7.86
C LEU A 232 -16.98 -5.56 -8.52
N LYS A 233 -16.26 -5.09 -9.54
CA LYS A 233 -15.16 -5.81 -10.21
C LYS A 233 -14.03 -6.11 -9.21
N ALA A 234 -13.63 -5.13 -8.42
CA ALA A 234 -12.64 -5.33 -7.36
C ALA A 234 -13.12 -6.34 -6.31
N GLY A 235 -14.38 -6.25 -5.90
CA GLY A 235 -15.02 -7.22 -5.01
C GLY A 235 -15.03 -8.64 -5.58
N ALA A 236 -15.37 -8.80 -6.87
CA ALA A 236 -15.36 -10.08 -7.57
C ALA A 236 -13.96 -10.71 -7.56
N ARG A 237 -12.91 -9.92 -7.81
CA ARG A 237 -11.52 -10.42 -7.79
C ARG A 237 -11.12 -10.94 -6.41
N MET A 238 -11.48 -10.22 -5.36
CA MET A 238 -11.13 -10.57 -3.98
C MET A 238 -11.94 -11.74 -3.41
N LYS A 239 -13.23 -11.84 -3.76
CA LYS A 239 -14.12 -12.89 -3.24
C LYS A 239 -14.13 -14.16 -4.08
N LEU A 240 -13.94 -14.07 -5.39
CA LEU A 240 -14.11 -15.21 -6.30
C LEU A 240 -12.76 -15.73 -6.80
N ILE A 241 -11.93 -14.83 -7.33
CA ILE A 241 -10.74 -15.22 -8.11
C ILE A 241 -9.55 -15.52 -7.20
N ALA A 242 -9.16 -14.57 -6.34
CA ALA A 242 -7.98 -14.72 -5.49
C ALA A 242 -8.05 -15.93 -4.52
N PRO A 243 -9.19 -16.22 -3.86
CA PRO A 243 -9.30 -17.40 -3.01
C PRO A 243 -9.17 -18.70 -3.81
N TRP A 244 -9.75 -18.76 -5.01
CA TRP A 244 -9.64 -19.93 -5.88
C TRP A 244 -8.20 -20.12 -6.38
N GLN A 245 -7.51 -19.05 -6.79
CA GLN A 245 -6.07 -19.10 -7.08
C GLN A 245 -5.30 -19.69 -5.88
N GLY A 246 -5.61 -19.25 -4.65
CA GLY A 246 -5.04 -19.80 -3.42
C GLY A 246 -5.25 -21.31 -3.23
N LEU A 247 -6.41 -21.86 -3.63
CA LEU A 247 -6.65 -23.30 -3.62
C LEU A 247 -5.75 -24.04 -4.60
N ILE A 248 -5.53 -23.48 -5.80
CA ILE A 248 -4.63 -24.03 -6.81
C ILE A 248 -3.18 -24.02 -6.29
N GLU A 249 -2.73 -22.93 -5.67
CA GLU A 249 -1.37 -22.85 -5.11
C GLU A 249 -1.17 -23.90 -4.00
N ARG A 250 -2.18 -24.08 -3.14
CA ARG A 250 -2.14 -25.08 -2.07
C ARG A 250 -2.09 -26.50 -2.63
N ALA A 251 -2.91 -26.81 -3.64
CA ALA A 251 -2.89 -28.09 -4.32
C ALA A 251 -1.50 -28.38 -4.93
N ARG A 252 -0.90 -27.39 -5.60
CA ARG A 252 0.45 -27.55 -6.17
C ARG A 252 1.51 -27.78 -5.11
N ALA A 253 1.55 -26.94 -4.07
CA ALA A 253 2.51 -27.09 -2.99
C ALA A 253 2.43 -28.46 -2.30
N SER A 254 1.21 -28.99 -2.13
CA SER A 254 1.01 -30.33 -1.56
C SER A 254 1.48 -31.46 -2.47
N GLN A 255 1.31 -31.30 -3.79
CA GLN A 255 1.82 -32.24 -4.77
C GLN A 255 3.36 -32.24 -4.79
N ASP A 256 3.99 -31.07 -4.82
CA ASP A 256 5.45 -30.94 -4.79
C ASP A 256 6.03 -31.57 -3.51
N ALA A 257 5.35 -31.39 -2.37
CA ALA A 257 5.71 -32.03 -1.11
C ALA A 257 5.54 -33.57 -1.15
N ALA A 258 4.50 -34.08 -1.81
CA ALA A 258 4.26 -35.52 -1.96
C ALA A 258 5.19 -36.19 -3.00
N ALA A 259 5.61 -35.45 -4.02
CA ALA A 259 6.54 -35.90 -5.06
C ALA A 259 8.01 -35.87 -4.60
N ALA A 260 8.33 -35.14 -3.54
CA ALA A 260 9.65 -35.11 -2.90
C ALA A 260 9.95 -36.44 -2.17
N ALA A 261 10.09 -37.53 -2.91
CA ALA A 261 10.70 -38.75 -2.39
C ALA A 261 12.16 -38.44 -1.99
N PRO A 262 12.67 -38.99 -0.86
CA PRO A 262 14.08 -38.88 -0.55
C PRO A 262 14.87 -39.59 -1.65
N GLY A 263 15.59 -38.81 -2.46
CA GLY A 263 16.53 -39.34 -3.44
C GLY A 263 17.49 -40.31 -2.74
N ALA A 264 17.76 -41.45 -3.39
CA ALA A 264 18.67 -42.46 -2.88
C ALA A 264 20.02 -41.83 -2.56
N LYS A 265 20.41 -41.84 -1.28
CA LYS A 265 21.74 -41.42 -0.86
C LYS A 265 22.71 -42.56 -1.21
N PRO A 266 23.78 -42.33 -2.00
CA PRO A 266 24.71 -43.37 -2.44
C PRO A 266 25.37 -44.22 -1.34
N TRP A 267 25.29 -43.80 -0.08
CA TRP A 267 26.05 -44.35 1.05
C TRP A 267 25.20 -45.02 2.13
N ASP A 268 23.90 -45.23 1.93
CA ASP A 268 23.02 -45.73 3.00
C ASP A 268 23.02 -47.26 3.20
N GLY A 269 23.86 -48.00 2.45
CA GLY A 269 24.04 -49.45 2.60
C GLY A 269 22.80 -50.30 2.29
N LYS A 270 21.71 -49.68 1.84
CA LYS A 270 20.44 -50.37 1.58
C LYS A 270 20.46 -51.08 0.24
N THR A 271 19.94 -52.29 0.22
CA THR A 271 19.75 -53.06 -1.01
C THR A 271 18.65 -52.45 -1.88
N GLN A 272 18.59 -52.82 -3.16
CA GLN A 272 17.51 -52.37 -4.04
C GLN A 272 16.12 -52.76 -3.51
N ALA A 273 15.99 -53.95 -2.93
CA ALA A 273 14.75 -54.42 -2.32
C ALA A 273 14.32 -53.55 -1.11
N ASP A 274 15.28 -53.14 -0.27
CA ASP A 274 15.00 -52.22 0.85
C ASP A 274 14.55 -50.85 0.35
N ARG A 275 15.14 -50.38 -0.75
CA ARG A 275 14.78 -49.11 -1.39
C ARG A 275 13.38 -49.16 -1.98
N ASP A 276 13.05 -50.25 -2.68
CA ASP A 276 11.71 -50.45 -3.25
C ASP A 276 10.66 -50.56 -2.14
N ALA A 277 10.96 -51.23 -1.03
CA ALA A 277 10.09 -51.33 0.14
C ALA A 277 9.89 -49.98 0.87
N ILE A 278 10.97 -49.18 0.99
CA ILE A 278 10.89 -47.82 1.57
C ILE A 278 10.10 -46.89 0.65
N ALA A 279 10.34 -46.95 -0.67
CA ALA A 279 9.61 -46.18 -1.66
C ALA A 279 8.11 -46.54 -1.66
N ALA A 280 7.76 -47.82 -1.53
CA ALA A 280 6.38 -48.27 -1.40
C ALA A 280 5.70 -47.74 -0.12
N LYS A 281 6.39 -47.79 1.04
CA LYS A 281 5.87 -47.25 2.31
C LYS A 281 5.71 -45.73 2.28
N LEU A 282 6.70 -45.01 1.75
CA LEU A 282 6.64 -43.56 1.58
C LEU A 282 5.57 -43.15 0.56
N GLY A 283 5.42 -43.90 -0.53
CA GLY A 283 4.36 -43.69 -1.52
C GLY A 283 2.97 -43.89 -0.92
N ALA A 284 2.77 -44.91 -0.09
CA ALA A 284 1.52 -45.13 0.64
C ALA A 284 1.24 -43.98 1.64
N ALA A 285 2.23 -43.58 2.44
CA ALA A 285 2.09 -42.47 3.39
C ALA A 285 1.85 -41.12 2.69
N ALA A 286 2.52 -40.86 1.56
CA ALA A 286 2.30 -39.69 0.73
C ALA A 286 0.88 -39.68 0.13
N THR A 287 0.38 -40.84 -0.29
CA THR A 287 -1.00 -40.99 -0.79
C THR A 287 -2.04 -40.68 0.28
N ASP A 288 -1.83 -41.14 1.52
CA ASP A 288 -2.76 -40.86 2.62
C ASP A 288 -2.68 -39.40 3.11
N SER A 289 -1.48 -38.81 3.10
CA SER A 289 -1.31 -37.37 3.33
C SER A 289 -2.01 -36.53 2.25
N LEU A 290 -1.87 -36.91 0.97
CA LEU A 290 -2.57 -36.25 -0.15
C LEU A 290 -4.08 -36.33 -0.02
N LYS A 291 -4.65 -37.48 0.39
CA LYS A 291 -6.09 -37.60 0.65
C LYS A 291 -6.53 -36.60 1.72
N THR A 292 -5.80 -36.52 2.83
CA THR A 292 -6.11 -35.58 3.92
C THR A 292 -6.10 -34.12 3.44
N ILE A 293 -5.13 -33.76 2.59
CA ILE A 293 -5.04 -32.40 2.03
C ILE A 293 -6.18 -32.15 1.03
N ASN A 294 -6.50 -33.12 0.17
CA ASN A 294 -7.60 -33.00 -0.78
C ASN A 294 -8.97 -32.92 -0.08
N ASP A 295 -9.13 -33.58 1.07
CA ASP A 295 -10.31 -33.44 1.91
C ASP A 295 -10.44 -31.98 2.41
N GLN A 296 -9.34 -31.37 2.87
CA GLN A 296 -9.33 -29.95 3.25
C GLN A 296 -9.59 -29.01 2.07
N LEU A 297 -9.10 -29.35 0.87
CA LEU A 297 -9.39 -28.60 -0.36
C LEU A 297 -10.86 -28.73 -0.75
N GLN A 298 -11.50 -29.88 -0.52
CA GLN A 298 -12.94 -30.08 -0.72
C GLN A 298 -13.76 -29.22 0.24
N GLU A 299 -13.41 -29.17 1.52
CA GLU A 299 -14.08 -28.29 2.49
C GLU A 299 -13.94 -26.80 2.08
N ALA A 300 -12.71 -26.37 1.77
CA ALA A 300 -12.45 -25.01 1.34
C ALA A 300 -13.17 -24.67 0.03
N SER A 301 -13.36 -25.65 -0.85
CA SER A 301 -14.16 -25.51 -2.07
C SER A 301 -15.63 -25.26 -1.77
N TRP A 302 -16.24 -25.94 -0.80
CA TRP A 302 -17.64 -25.66 -0.42
C TRP A 302 -17.83 -24.26 0.13
N ARG A 303 -16.92 -23.79 1.01
CA ARG A 303 -16.98 -22.42 1.53
C ARG A 303 -16.79 -21.38 0.42
N GLN A 304 -15.88 -21.65 -0.51
CA GLN A 304 -15.71 -20.80 -1.68
C GLN A 304 -16.96 -20.78 -2.57
N LEU A 305 -17.62 -21.92 -2.79
CA LEU A 305 -18.88 -21.99 -3.53
C LEU A 305 -20.00 -21.21 -2.83
N GLN A 306 -20.05 -21.24 -1.50
CA GLN A 306 -20.99 -20.44 -0.70
C GLN A 306 -20.76 -18.94 -0.94
N ASP A 307 -19.52 -18.47 -0.78
CA ASP A 307 -19.16 -17.06 -1.03
C ASP A 307 -19.50 -16.62 -2.46
N MET A 308 -19.27 -17.49 -3.44
CA MET A 308 -19.62 -17.25 -4.84
C MET A 308 -21.14 -17.14 -5.05
N GLN A 309 -21.92 -18.03 -4.42
CA GLN A 309 -23.38 -18.04 -4.53
C GLN A 309 -23.97 -16.76 -3.93
N GLU A 310 -23.54 -16.39 -2.72
CA GLU A 310 -24.05 -15.21 -2.01
C GLU A 310 -23.67 -13.93 -2.75
N TRP A 311 -22.45 -13.86 -3.29
CA TRP A 311 -22.00 -12.73 -4.07
C TRP A 311 -22.79 -12.57 -5.38
N LEU A 312 -23.07 -13.67 -6.08
CA LEU A 312 -23.89 -13.66 -7.29
C LEU A 312 -25.33 -13.20 -6.99
N ALA A 313 -25.93 -13.70 -5.90
CA ALA A 313 -27.25 -13.29 -5.46
C ALA A 313 -27.33 -11.78 -5.16
N ALA A 314 -26.31 -11.26 -4.49
CA ALA A 314 -26.27 -9.86 -4.06
C ALA A 314 -25.92 -8.88 -5.19
N THR A 315 -25.09 -9.31 -6.16
CA THR A 315 -24.51 -8.43 -7.19
C THR A 315 -25.14 -8.60 -8.57
N LEU A 316 -25.35 -9.84 -9.02
CA LEU A 316 -25.85 -10.19 -10.35
C LEU A 316 -27.12 -11.08 -10.23
N PRO A 317 -28.26 -10.55 -9.75
CA PRO A 317 -29.48 -11.34 -9.56
C PRO A 317 -29.95 -12.06 -10.82
N GLN A 318 -29.73 -11.45 -11.99
CA GLN A 318 -30.05 -12.04 -13.30
C GLN A 318 -29.27 -13.33 -13.61
N VAL A 319 -28.01 -13.42 -13.17
CA VAL A 319 -27.19 -14.64 -13.33
C VAL A 319 -27.57 -15.65 -12.25
N HIS A 320 -27.78 -15.18 -11.01
CA HIS A 320 -28.20 -16.02 -9.89
C HIS A 320 -29.53 -16.73 -10.14
N ALA A 321 -30.55 -16.02 -10.63
CA ALA A 321 -31.84 -16.60 -11.01
C ALA A 321 -31.70 -17.63 -12.15
N GLY A 322 -30.74 -17.42 -13.04
CA GLY A 322 -30.43 -18.33 -14.14
C GLY A 322 -29.68 -19.60 -13.74
N LEU A 323 -29.16 -19.70 -12.50
CA LEU A 323 -28.39 -20.86 -12.06
C LEU A 323 -29.17 -22.16 -12.15
N ALA A 324 -30.46 -22.16 -11.79
CA ALA A 324 -31.31 -23.36 -11.87
C ALA A 324 -31.81 -23.63 -13.29
N SER A 325 -32.31 -22.59 -13.97
CA SER A 325 -32.94 -22.70 -15.30
C SER A 325 -31.93 -22.92 -16.44
N GLY A 326 -30.67 -22.53 -16.26
CA GLY A 326 -29.66 -22.52 -17.32
C GLY A 326 -29.80 -21.34 -18.29
N SER A 327 -30.69 -20.38 -18.01
CA SER A 327 -30.87 -19.18 -18.83
C SER A 327 -30.86 -17.91 -17.97
N ALA A 328 -30.10 -16.90 -18.38
CA ALA A 328 -30.02 -15.59 -17.75
C ALA A 328 -30.46 -14.49 -18.73
N THR A 329 -31.06 -13.43 -18.20
CA THR A 329 -31.41 -12.24 -18.98
C THR A 329 -30.18 -11.37 -19.20
N GLY A 330 -29.80 -11.14 -20.47
CA GLY A 330 -28.60 -10.39 -20.87
C GLY A 330 -27.61 -11.26 -21.62
N ALA A 331 -26.97 -10.71 -22.66
CA ALA A 331 -26.06 -11.48 -23.50
C ALA A 331 -24.77 -11.83 -22.74
N LYS A 332 -24.20 -10.87 -21.99
CA LYS A 332 -23.00 -11.10 -21.15
C LYS A 332 -23.34 -11.95 -19.93
N ALA A 333 -24.51 -11.74 -19.33
CA ALA A 333 -25.01 -12.60 -18.26
C ALA A 333 -25.14 -14.08 -18.71
N GLN A 334 -25.66 -14.34 -19.92
CA GLN A 334 -25.74 -15.69 -20.47
C GLN A 334 -24.37 -16.28 -20.79
N VAL A 335 -23.42 -15.48 -21.30
CA VAL A 335 -22.03 -15.92 -21.52
C VAL A 335 -21.40 -16.38 -20.20
N LEU A 336 -21.54 -15.61 -19.12
CA LEU A 336 -21.04 -16.01 -17.80
C LEU A 336 -21.73 -17.30 -17.31
N LEU A 337 -23.04 -17.44 -17.48
CA LEU A 337 -23.76 -18.64 -17.08
C LEU A 337 -23.31 -19.90 -17.86
N ASN A 338 -23.03 -19.73 -19.16
CA ASN A 338 -22.46 -20.78 -20.00
C ASN A 338 -21.03 -21.14 -19.54
N ARG A 339 -20.21 -20.16 -19.15
CA ARG A 339 -18.87 -20.38 -18.58
C ARG A 339 -18.92 -21.21 -17.30
N LEU A 340 -19.85 -20.90 -16.39
CA LEU A 340 -20.09 -21.67 -15.17
C LEU A 340 -20.59 -23.09 -15.47
N SER A 341 -21.37 -23.27 -16.54
CA SER A 341 -21.84 -24.60 -16.95
C SER A 341 -20.75 -25.44 -17.61
N ALA A 342 -19.79 -24.81 -18.28
CA ALA A 342 -18.66 -25.47 -18.92
C ALA A 342 -17.60 -25.98 -17.94
N ALA A 343 -17.57 -25.46 -16.70
CA ALA A 343 -16.68 -25.97 -15.67
C ALA A 343 -17.18 -27.31 -15.13
N VAL A 344 -16.60 -28.39 -15.65
CA VAL A 344 -17.05 -29.77 -15.45
C VAL A 344 -15.84 -30.63 -15.06
N TRP A 345 -16.07 -31.58 -14.16
CA TRP A 345 -15.20 -32.75 -14.02
C TRP A 345 -15.66 -33.82 -15.01
N GLY A 346 -14.81 -34.14 -16.00
CA GLY A 346 -15.12 -35.17 -17.00
C GLY A 346 -15.29 -36.56 -16.35
N PRO A 347 -15.92 -37.54 -17.03
CA PRO A 347 -16.17 -38.87 -16.45
C PRO A 347 -14.90 -39.56 -15.92
N ALA A 348 -13.80 -39.51 -16.67
CA ALA A 348 -12.50 -40.06 -16.27
C ALA A 348 -11.86 -39.25 -15.12
N GLU A 349 -11.97 -37.92 -15.16
CA GLU A 349 -11.43 -37.06 -14.11
C GLU A 349 -12.19 -37.23 -12.79
N ARG A 350 -13.52 -37.42 -12.83
CA ARG A 350 -14.32 -37.71 -11.62
C ARG A 350 -13.86 -38.98 -10.91
N ALA A 351 -13.51 -40.02 -11.66
CA ALA A 351 -12.95 -41.24 -11.09
C ALA A 351 -11.57 -40.98 -10.45
N ALA A 352 -10.72 -40.17 -11.10
CA ALA A 352 -9.43 -39.78 -10.56
C ALA A 352 -9.55 -38.91 -9.30
N VAL A 353 -10.46 -37.93 -9.28
CA VAL A 353 -10.78 -37.09 -8.12
C VAL A 353 -11.30 -37.96 -6.96
N ALA A 354 -12.22 -38.88 -7.23
CA ALA A 354 -12.70 -39.81 -6.23
C ALA A 354 -11.58 -40.69 -5.68
N ALA A 355 -10.59 -41.08 -6.50
CA ALA A 355 -9.47 -41.89 -6.02
C ALA A 355 -8.56 -41.14 -5.02
N VAL A 356 -8.48 -39.80 -5.12
CA VAL A 356 -7.60 -38.96 -4.29
C VAL A 356 -8.31 -38.33 -3.08
N LEU A 357 -9.57 -38.67 -2.83
CA LEU A 357 -10.33 -38.30 -1.62
C LEU A 357 -10.40 -39.48 -0.64
N SER A 358 -10.48 -39.19 0.66
CA SER A 358 -10.63 -40.25 1.68
C SER A 358 -11.99 -40.94 1.60
N THR A 359 -12.09 -42.12 2.21
CA THR A 359 -13.34 -42.89 2.28
C THR A 359 -14.43 -42.12 3.03
N ASP A 360 -14.06 -41.37 4.08
CA ASP A 360 -14.99 -40.58 4.88
C ASP A 360 -15.70 -39.52 4.03
N VAL A 361 -14.95 -38.83 3.15
CA VAL A 361 -15.52 -37.86 2.21
C VAL A 361 -16.45 -38.52 1.22
N LYS A 362 -16.16 -39.74 0.76
CA LYS A 362 -17.06 -40.46 -0.17
C LYS A 362 -18.39 -40.84 0.47
N VAL A 363 -18.40 -41.09 1.78
CA VAL A 363 -19.62 -41.38 2.54
C VAL A 363 -20.45 -40.11 2.74
N ILE A 364 -19.80 -38.97 2.99
CA ILE A 364 -20.46 -37.69 3.21
C ILE A 364 -20.96 -37.09 1.88
N ALA A 365 -20.08 -37.02 0.89
CA ALA A 365 -20.30 -36.37 -0.39
C ALA A 365 -20.67 -37.38 -1.48
N THR A 366 -21.82 -38.04 -1.28
CA THR A 366 -22.26 -39.20 -2.08
C THR A 366 -22.50 -38.88 -3.56
N THR A 367 -22.84 -37.63 -3.89
CA THR A 367 -23.21 -37.24 -5.26
C THR A 367 -22.22 -36.21 -5.82
N PRO A 368 -21.41 -36.52 -6.85
CA PRO A 368 -20.58 -35.51 -7.50
C PRO A 368 -21.45 -34.53 -8.30
N ALA A 369 -21.28 -33.23 -8.09
CA ALA A 369 -22.02 -32.24 -8.89
C ALA A 369 -21.53 -32.27 -10.35
N PRO A 370 -22.42 -32.14 -11.36
CA PRO A 370 -22.02 -32.32 -12.76
C PRO A 370 -21.13 -31.18 -13.28
N ASN A 371 -21.41 -29.96 -12.84
CA ASN A 371 -20.71 -28.74 -13.23
C ASN A 371 -20.79 -27.69 -12.12
N LEU A 372 -20.00 -26.63 -12.24
CA LEU A 372 -19.94 -25.54 -11.27
C LEU A 372 -21.28 -24.83 -11.10
N ARG A 373 -22.05 -24.62 -12.18
CA ARG A 373 -23.40 -24.02 -12.09
C ARG A 373 -24.31 -24.82 -11.15
N LEU A 374 -24.37 -26.13 -11.31
CA LEU A 374 -25.22 -26.99 -10.48
C LEU A 374 -24.64 -27.15 -9.07
N ALA A 375 -23.32 -27.13 -8.89
CA ALA A 375 -22.72 -27.05 -7.56
C ALA A 375 -23.14 -25.78 -6.80
N LEU A 376 -23.25 -24.64 -7.49
CA LEU A 376 -23.76 -23.37 -6.93
C LEU A 376 -25.27 -23.44 -6.62
N VAL A 377 -26.05 -24.22 -7.36
CA VAL A 377 -27.47 -24.48 -7.04
C VAL A 377 -27.57 -25.32 -5.76
N GLU A 378 -26.77 -26.38 -5.66
CA GLU A 378 -26.77 -27.29 -4.51
C GLU A 378 -26.34 -26.57 -3.21
N ILE A 379 -25.27 -25.76 -3.26
CA ILE A 379 -24.83 -24.98 -2.08
C ILE A 379 -25.85 -23.90 -1.69
N GLY A 380 -26.58 -23.37 -2.68
CA GLY A 380 -27.59 -22.34 -2.48
C GLY A 380 -28.93 -22.85 -1.94
N LYS A 381 -29.10 -24.16 -1.72
CA LYS A 381 -30.33 -24.71 -1.16
C LYS A 381 -30.55 -24.21 0.28
N PRO A 382 -31.81 -23.98 0.70
CA PRO A 382 -32.11 -23.48 2.04
C PRO A 382 -31.49 -24.36 3.12
N GLY A 383 -30.74 -23.75 4.05
CA GLY A 383 -30.14 -24.42 5.19
C GLY A 383 -28.76 -25.06 4.94
N VAL A 384 -28.31 -25.22 3.68
CA VAL A 384 -26.99 -25.83 3.40
C VAL A 384 -25.84 -24.91 3.83
N GLY A 385 -25.84 -23.63 3.41
CA GLY A 385 -24.82 -22.66 3.84
C GLY A 385 -24.83 -22.44 5.36
N ALA A 386 -26.01 -22.29 5.96
CA ALA A 386 -26.15 -22.13 7.41
C ALA A 386 -25.63 -23.33 8.20
N ALA A 387 -25.83 -24.56 7.70
CA ALA A 387 -25.25 -25.76 8.31
C ALA A 387 -23.72 -25.77 8.21
N LEU A 388 -23.16 -25.34 7.06
CA LEU A 388 -21.72 -25.25 6.84
C LEU A 388 -21.07 -24.20 7.75
N ASP A 389 -21.74 -23.07 7.99
CA ASP A 389 -21.29 -22.01 8.90
C ASP A 389 -21.38 -22.41 10.37
N ALA A 390 -22.39 -23.22 10.74
CA ALA A 390 -22.56 -23.72 12.09
C ALA A 390 -21.61 -24.87 12.45
N THR A 391 -20.85 -25.41 11.48
CA THR A 391 -19.97 -26.55 11.70
C THR A 391 -18.66 -26.12 12.37
N GLU A 392 -18.45 -26.57 13.62
CA GLU A 392 -17.23 -26.29 14.40
C GLU A 392 -16.18 -27.42 14.33
N GLN A 393 -16.56 -28.61 13.86
CA GLN A 393 -15.65 -29.76 13.80
C GLN A 393 -14.77 -29.73 12.54
N PRO A 394 -13.52 -30.23 12.61
CA PRO A 394 -12.67 -30.32 11.44
C PRO A 394 -13.18 -31.40 10.48
N PHE A 395 -13.31 -31.06 9.20
CA PHE A 395 -13.63 -32.02 8.14
C PHE A 395 -12.56 -33.14 8.09
N PRO A 396 -12.94 -34.42 7.87
CA PRO A 396 -14.28 -34.94 7.56
C PRO A 396 -15.12 -35.38 8.79
N LYS A 397 -14.81 -34.91 10.01
CA LYS A 397 -15.57 -35.28 11.21
C LYS A 397 -16.75 -34.33 11.44
N GLY A 398 -17.81 -34.84 12.08
CA GLY A 398 -19.01 -34.05 12.41
C GLY A 398 -20.14 -34.16 11.38
N ALA A 399 -21.23 -33.42 11.62
CA ALA A 399 -22.41 -33.33 10.77
C ALA A 399 -22.61 -31.89 10.27
N GLY A 400 -23.37 -31.69 9.21
CA GLY A 400 -23.60 -30.36 8.61
C GLY A 400 -22.84 -30.10 7.29
N TRP A 401 -22.06 -31.08 6.84
CA TRP A 401 -21.35 -31.03 5.56
C TRP A 401 -22.29 -31.22 4.36
N ALA A 402 -21.93 -30.66 3.21
CA ALA A 402 -22.75 -30.74 2.02
C ALA A 402 -22.79 -32.17 1.44
N PRO A 403 -23.95 -32.68 0.97
CA PRO A 403 -24.10 -34.05 0.48
C PRO A 403 -23.52 -34.28 -0.93
N PHE A 404 -22.73 -33.34 -1.45
CA PHE A 404 -22.18 -33.38 -2.81
C PHE A 404 -20.69 -33.03 -2.85
N SER A 405 -19.93 -33.64 -3.76
CA SER A 405 -18.52 -33.32 -3.98
C SER A 405 -18.34 -32.49 -5.25
N PHE A 406 -17.57 -31.41 -5.15
CA PHE A 406 -17.14 -30.60 -6.27
C PHE A 406 -15.89 -29.78 -5.87
N PRO A 407 -14.70 -30.40 -5.85
CA PRO A 407 -13.50 -29.67 -5.47
C PRO A 407 -13.12 -28.71 -6.60
N LEU A 408 -12.77 -27.48 -6.23
CA LEU A 408 -12.36 -26.42 -7.16
C LEU A 408 -10.89 -26.57 -7.59
N ALA A 409 -10.10 -27.32 -6.83
CA ALA A 409 -8.76 -27.79 -7.17
C ALA A 409 -8.42 -29.03 -6.33
N VAL A 410 -7.70 -29.98 -6.91
CA VAL A 410 -7.13 -31.13 -6.17
C VAL A 410 -5.68 -31.37 -6.56
N ALA A 411 -4.92 -31.91 -5.63
CA ALA A 411 -3.58 -32.43 -5.87
C ALA A 411 -3.69 -33.88 -6.36
N THR A 412 -2.96 -34.22 -7.42
CA THR A 412 -2.90 -35.58 -7.96
C THR A 412 -1.50 -36.16 -7.84
N THR A 413 -1.39 -37.49 -7.85
CA THR A 413 -0.11 -38.20 -7.79
C THR A 413 0.64 -38.21 -9.12
N ALA A 414 0.00 -37.82 -10.22
CA ALA A 414 0.65 -37.71 -11.53
C ALA A 414 1.49 -36.41 -11.59
N ALA A 415 2.80 -36.55 -11.78
CA ALA A 415 3.74 -35.43 -11.77
C ALA A 415 3.30 -34.29 -12.71
N GLY A 416 3.22 -33.07 -12.19
CA GLY A 416 2.86 -31.86 -12.95
C GLY A 416 1.37 -31.61 -13.12
N ALA A 417 0.48 -32.53 -12.74
CA ALA A 417 -0.97 -32.36 -12.94
C ALA A 417 -1.68 -31.81 -11.69
N ILE A 418 -1.96 -30.50 -11.67
CA ILE A 418 -3.05 -29.94 -10.86
C ILE A 418 -4.33 -30.19 -11.64
N ALA A 419 -5.35 -30.74 -10.99
CA ALA A 419 -6.64 -30.96 -11.64
C ALA A 419 -7.69 -30.01 -11.06
N GLY A 420 -8.54 -29.47 -11.93
CA GLY A 420 -9.66 -28.62 -11.52
C GLY A 420 -10.73 -28.55 -12.60
N PRO A 421 -11.96 -28.15 -12.25
CA PRO A 421 -13.08 -28.08 -13.18
C PRO A 421 -12.92 -26.94 -14.21
N PHE A 422 -11.90 -26.09 -14.06
CA PHE A 422 -11.55 -25.04 -15.01
C PHE A 422 -10.83 -25.55 -16.27
N ASN A 423 -10.49 -26.85 -16.35
CA ASN A 423 -9.81 -27.44 -17.50
C ASN A 423 -10.41 -27.11 -18.88
N PRO A 424 -11.74 -27.07 -19.05
CA PRO A 424 -12.37 -26.73 -20.32
C PRO A 424 -12.27 -25.25 -20.72
N TRP A 425 -11.80 -24.37 -19.84
CA TRP A 425 -11.74 -22.93 -20.12
C TRP A 425 -10.53 -22.55 -20.99
N PRO A 426 -10.69 -21.53 -21.85
CA PRO A 426 -9.63 -21.12 -22.77
C PRO A 426 -8.45 -20.52 -22.02
N THR A 427 -7.25 -20.70 -22.57
CA THR A 427 -6.00 -20.09 -22.11
C THR A 427 -5.52 -19.11 -23.18
N VAL A 428 -5.42 -17.82 -22.87
CA VAL A 428 -4.90 -16.81 -23.81
C VAL A 428 -3.45 -16.47 -23.45
N GLY A 429 -2.58 -16.49 -24.46
CA GLY A 429 -1.20 -16.01 -24.36
C GLY A 429 -0.33 -16.83 -23.41
N VAL A 430 -0.39 -18.16 -23.54
CA VAL A 430 0.42 -19.10 -22.77
C VAL A 430 1.35 -19.82 -23.74
N GLY A 431 2.67 -19.79 -23.50
CA GLY A 431 3.64 -20.51 -24.33
C GLY A 431 3.64 -22.00 -24.05
N ASP A 432 4.16 -22.80 -24.98
CA ASP A 432 4.09 -24.28 -24.96
C ASP A 432 4.72 -24.94 -23.72
N ASN A 433 5.55 -24.21 -22.96
CA ASN A 433 6.26 -24.69 -21.76
C ASN A 433 5.78 -24.03 -20.44
N ALA A 434 4.60 -23.44 -20.41
CA ALA A 434 4.12 -22.76 -19.19
C ALA A 434 3.81 -23.75 -18.07
N ASP A 435 4.11 -23.35 -16.82
CA ASP A 435 3.78 -24.15 -15.64
C ASP A 435 2.26 -24.31 -15.49
N VAL A 436 1.83 -25.50 -15.06
CA VAL A 436 0.41 -25.88 -14.95
C VAL A 436 -0.37 -24.98 -13.99
N GLN A 437 0.28 -24.41 -12.96
CA GLN A 437 -0.34 -23.40 -12.08
C GLN A 437 -0.59 -22.09 -12.83
N ASP A 438 0.35 -21.64 -13.66
CA ASP A 438 0.21 -20.41 -14.44
C ASP A 438 -0.90 -20.55 -15.50
N VAL A 439 -1.00 -21.73 -16.14
CA VAL A 439 -2.09 -22.09 -17.06
C VAL A 439 -3.45 -22.05 -16.35
N ALA A 440 -3.54 -22.64 -15.15
CA ALA A 440 -4.77 -22.66 -14.35
C ALA A 440 -5.20 -21.25 -13.91
N ASN A 441 -4.24 -20.43 -13.48
CA ASN A 441 -4.50 -19.04 -13.11
C ASN A 441 -5.01 -18.21 -14.30
N ARG A 442 -4.44 -18.41 -15.50
CA ARG A 442 -4.90 -17.74 -16.74
C ARG A 442 -6.35 -18.10 -17.10
N ARG A 443 -6.76 -19.36 -16.87
CA ARG A 443 -8.15 -19.78 -17.05
C ARG A 443 -9.09 -19.04 -16.10
N LEU A 444 -8.69 -18.83 -14.84
CA LEU A 444 -9.47 -18.04 -13.88
C LEU A 444 -9.57 -16.55 -14.26
N GLU A 445 -8.53 -15.97 -14.86
CA GLU A 445 -8.62 -14.60 -15.37
C GLU A 445 -9.64 -14.48 -16.52
N SER A 446 -9.76 -15.50 -17.39
CA SER A 446 -10.82 -15.50 -18.41
C SER A 446 -12.25 -15.53 -17.84
N LEU A 447 -12.44 -16.20 -16.69
CA LEU A 447 -13.70 -16.14 -15.94
C LEU A 447 -13.93 -14.73 -15.38
N TYR A 448 -12.88 -14.08 -14.86
CA TYR A 448 -12.98 -12.71 -14.35
C TYR A 448 -13.41 -11.72 -15.43
N ASP A 449 -12.90 -11.86 -16.65
CA ASP A 449 -13.31 -11.02 -17.78
C ASP A 449 -14.80 -11.17 -18.10
N ASP A 450 -15.32 -12.40 -18.10
CA ASP A 450 -16.75 -12.68 -18.29
C ASP A 450 -17.60 -12.10 -17.13
N VAL A 451 -17.12 -12.16 -15.89
CA VAL A 451 -17.77 -11.53 -14.71
C VAL A 451 -17.77 -10.00 -14.85
N ALA A 452 -16.65 -9.39 -15.23
CA ALA A 452 -16.53 -7.96 -15.41
C ALA A 452 -17.47 -7.46 -16.53
N ALA A 453 -17.58 -8.19 -17.63
CA ALA A 453 -18.51 -7.88 -18.71
C ALA A 453 -19.98 -7.99 -18.29
N ALA A 454 -20.33 -8.99 -17.47
CA ALA A 454 -21.69 -9.13 -16.92
C ALA A 454 -22.05 -7.99 -15.95
N ILE A 455 -21.09 -7.49 -15.16
CA ILE A 455 -21.27 -6.31 -14.30
C ILE A 455 -21.55 -5.06 -15.14
N ASP A 456 -20.78 -4.84 -16.21
CA ASP A 456 -20.95 -3.68 -17.08
C ASP A 456 -22.31 -3.70 -17.79
N GLU A 457 -22.75 -4.88 -18.28
CA GLU A 457 -24.08 -5.06 -18.87
C GLU A 457 -25.21 -4.81 -17.86
N ALA A 458 -25.10 -5.37 -16.64
CA ALA A 458 -26.08 -5.16 -15.58
C ALA A 458 -26.19 -3.69 -15.15
N LEU A 459 -25.05 -2.99 -15.11
CA LEU A 459 -25.02 -1.56 -14.78
C LEU A 459 -25.71 -0.75 -15.88
N ALA A 460 -25.41 -1.03 -17.15
CA ALA A 460 -26.03 -0.36 -18.29
C ALA A 460 -27.55 -0.61 -18.36
N ALA A 461 -28.00 -1.82 -17.99
CA ALA A 461 -29.41 -2.20 -17.95
C ALA A 461 -30.15 -1.74 -16.68
N GLY A 462 -29.44 -1.22 -15.67
CA GLY A 462 -30.03 -0.86 -14.37
C GLY A 462 -30.55 -2.04 -13.55
N THR A 463 -30.14 -3.27 -13.87
CA THR A 463 -30.58 -4.53 -13.22
C THR A 463 -29.62 -5.00 -12.13
N LEU A 464 -28.64 -4.18 -11.79
CA LEU A 464 -27.58 -4.52 -10.87
C LEU A 464 -28.12 -4.64 -9.44
N GLY A 465 -27.70 -5.68 -8.72
CA GLY A 465 -28.22 -5.97 -7.38
C GLY A 465 -27.96 -4.86 -6.36
N ALA A 466 -28.77 -4.82 -5.30
CA ALA A 466 -28.73 -3.77 -4.28
C ALA A 466 -27.45 -3.75 -3.44
N ALA A 467 -26.54 -4.72 -3.62
CA ALA A 467 -25.25 -4.73 -2.93
C ALA A 467 -24.49 -3.42 -3.14
N THR A 468 -24.22 -2.73 -2.05
CA THR A 468 -23.12 -1.75 -1.95
C THR A 468 -21.86 -2.55 -1.62
N PRO A 469 -21.00 -2.87 -2.61
CA PRO A 469 -19.74 -3.50 -2.30
C PRO A 469 -18.91 -2.55 -1.44
N GLN A 470 -18.55 -2.99 -0.24
CA GLN A 470 -17.36 -2.45 0.39
C GLN A 470 -16.17 -3.09 -0.34
N ALA A 471 -15.82 -2.56 -1.53
CA ALA A 471 -14.51 -2.87 -2.09
C ALA A 471 -13.50 -2.52 -0.99
N PRO A 472 -12.57 -3.43 -0.61
CA PRO A 472 -11.62 -3.12 0.43
C PRO A 472 -10.91 -1.84 0.03
N ASP A 473 -10.78 -0.87 0.94
CA ASP A 473 -10.23 0.46 0.64
C ASP A 473 -8.92 0.36 -0.16
N ALA A 474 -8.12 -0.68 0.11
CA ALA A 474 -6.91 -1.02 -0.62
C ALA A 474 -7.09 -1.25 -2.13
N ALA A 475 -8.16 -1.92 -2.58
CA ALA A 475 -8.41 -2.18 -4.00
C ALA A 475 -8.92 -0.93 -4.73
N ARG A 476 -9.73 -0.10 -4.06
CA ARG A 476 -10.15 1.21 -4.58
C ARG A 476 -8.96 2.15 -4.72
N MET A 477 -8.17 2.26 -3.65
CA MET A 477 -6.93 3.01 -3.63
C MET A 477 -5.97 2.52 -4.72
N ALA A 478 -5.84 1.21 -4.94
CA ALA A 478 -4.97 0.66 -5.98
C ALA A 478 -5.38 1.09 -7.40
N ALA A 479 -6.66 1.00 -7.74
CA ALA A 479 -7.15 1.38 -9.06
C ALA A 479 -7.06 2.89 -9.31
N GLU A 480 -7.43 3.69 -8.30
CA GLU A 480 -7.30 5.15 -8.35
C GLU A 480 -5.83 5.57 -8.44
N LEU A 481 -4.96 4.93 -7.65
CA LEU A 481 -3.52 5.16 -7.66
C LEU A 481 -2.90 4.80 -9.01
N GLN A 482 -3.25 3.65 -9.58
CA GLN A 482 -2.73 3.24 -10.89
C GLN A 482 -3.14 4.22 -11.99
N ALA A 483 -4.38 4.73 -11.96
CA ALA A 483 -4.81 5.77 -12.88
C ALA A 483 -4.02 7.08 -12.69
N THR A 484 -3.75 7.50 -11.44
CA THR A 484 -2.95 8.70 -11.19
C THR A 484 -1.49 8.58 -11.59
N LEU A 485 -0.85 7.44 -11.32
CA LEU A 485 0.55 7.20 -11.64
C LEU A 485 0.77 7.05 -13.15
N ALA A 486 -0.22 6.53 -13.89
CA ALA A 486 -0.16 6.45 -15.34
C ALA A 486 -0.23 7.83 -16.01
N ALA A 487 -0.87 8.82 -15.38
CA ALA A 487 -1.05 10.16 -15.92
C ALA A 487 0.16 11.09 -15.70
N ASP A 488 1.04 10.80 -14.74
CA ASP A 488 2.16 11.67 -14.36
C ASP A 488 3.39 10.83 -13.98
N THR A 489 4.37 10.73 -14.89
CA THR A 489 5.54 9.86 -14.75
C THR A 489 6.65 10.47 -13.88
N GLY A 490 6.44 11.64 -13.27
CA GLY A 490 7.44 12.39 -12.49
C GLY A 490 7.13 12.50 -10.99
N ALA A 491 8.06 13.09 -10.22
CA ALA A 491 7.76 13.54 -8.87
C ALA A 491 6.76 14.70 -8.93
N PRO A 492 5.65 14.65 -8.18
CA PRO A 492 4.64 15.69 -8.23
C PRO A 492 5.22 17.01 -7.69
N ARG A 493 5.04 18.07 -8.47
CA ARG A 493 5.47 19.43 -8.12
C ARG A 493 4.30 20.20 -7.51
N TYR A 494 4.61 21.04 -6.53
CA TYR A 494 3.63 21.81 -5.79
C TYR A 494 4.00 23.28 -5.73
N LEU A 495 2.99 24.11 -5.54
CA LEU A 495 3.11 25.53 -5.26
C LEU A 495 2.11 25.93 -4.18
N LEU A 496 2.40 27.02 -3.48
CA LEU A 496 1.60 27.53 -2.39
C LEU A 496 1.14 28.95 -2.68
N ARG A 497 -0.12 29.26 -2.34
CA ARG A 497 -0.70 30.60 -2.45
C ARG A 497 -1.37 30.99 -1.14
N PHE A 498 -1.20 32.23 -0.70
CA PHE A 498 -1.97 32.79 0.40
C PHE A 498 -3.31 33.32 -0.11
N VAL A 499 -4.37 33.13 0.67
CA VAL A 499 -5.72 33.58 0.35
C VAL A 499 -6.31 34.33 1.55
N HIS A 500 -7.03 35.41 1.27
CA HIS A 500 -7.79 36.17 2.25
C HIS A 500 -9.22 36.42 1.77
N GLN A 501 -10.18 36.13 2.62
CA GLN A 501 -11.61 36.35 2.42
C GLN A 501 -12.16 37.24 3.54
N ARG A 502 -12.95 38.24 3.16
CA ARG A 502 -13.61 39.15 4.10
C ARG A 502 -14.95 38.58 4.61
N CYS A 503 -15.22 38.79 5.89
CA CYS A 503 -16.47 38.55 6.63
C CYS A 503 -17.75 38.97 5.90
N ASP A 504 -17.83 40.29 5.71
CA ASP A 504 -19.11 41.02 5.61
C ASP A 504 -19.45 41.49 4.20
N CYS A 505 -18.77 40.95 3.20
CA CYS A 505 -19.00 41.27 1.81
C CYS A 505 -18.83 40.00 0.99
N GLY A 506 -19.96 39.46 0.51
CA GLY A 506 -19.98 38.34 -0.43
C GLY A 506 -19.40 38.74 -1.80
N PRO A 507 -20.09 38.50 -2.93
CA PRO A 507 -19.55 38.69 -4.28
C PRO A 507 -19.09 40.12 -4.65
N LEU A 508 -19.29 41.10 -3.77
CA LEU A 508 -18.88 42.51 -3.96
C LEU A 508 -17.39 42.77 -3.73
N HIS A 509 -16.69 41.90 -2.98
CA HIS A 509 -15.24 41.97 -2.83
C HIS A 509 -14.64 40.59 -3.11
N PRO A 510 -13.96 40.39 -4.26
CA PRO A 510 -13.37 39.11 -4.58
C PRO A 510 -12.27 38.75 -3.56
N MET A 511 -12.06 37.45 -3.37
CA MET A 511 -10.97 36.96 -2.54
C MET A 511 -9.62 37.43 -3.09
N VAL A 512 -8.70 37.78 -2.18
CA VAL A 512 -7.37 38.27 -2.55
C VAL A 512 -6.38 37.13 -2.40
N MET A 513 -5.70 36.79 -3.51
CA MET A 513 -4.72 35.71 -3.59
C MET A 513 -3.32 36.24 -3.88
N SER A 514 -2.30 35.57 -3.35
CA SER A 514 -0.89 35.88 -3.65
C SER A 514 -0.45 35.34 -5.01
N ALA A 515 0.70 35.83 -5.48
CA ALA A 515 1.47 35.15 -6.52
C ALA A 515 1.87 33.74 -6.02
N PRO A 516 2.17 32.77 -6.92
CA PRO A 516 2.60 31.44 -6.50
C PRO A 516 3.95 31.48 -5.79
N SER A 517 4.16 30.58 -4.83
CA SER A 517 5.49 30.34 -4.27
C SER A 517 6.47 29.83 -5.32
N GLU A 518 7.75 29.73 -4.96
CA GLU A 518 8.68 28.85 -5.66
C GLU A 518 8.11 27.43 -5.73
N VAL A 519 8.32 26.75 -6.85
CA VAL A 519 7.86 25.38 -7.07
C VAL A 519 8.72 24.42 -6.28
N PHE A 520 8.09 23.52 -5.54
CA PHE A 520 8.79 22.54 -4.70
C PHE A 520 8.21 21.14 -4.79
N GLU A 521 8.99 20.16 -4.36
CA GLU A 521 8.59 18.76 -4.21
C GLU A 521 8.45 18.42 -2.72
N LEU A 522 7.48 17.58 -2.37
CA LEU A 522 7.36 17.01 -1.03
C LEU A 522 8.12 15.67 -1.01
N ALA A 523 9.01 15.47 -0.05
CA ALA A 523 9.73 14.23 0.10
C ALA A 523 8.87 13.14 0.77
N GLY A 524 9.08 11.90 0.35
CA GLY A 524 8.51 10.73 1.02
C GLY A 524 9.15 10.46 2.39
N PHE A 525 8.59 9.52 3.14
CA PHE A 525 9.15 9.14 4.44
C PHE A 525 10.52 8.43 4.32
N PHE A 526 10.71 7.62 3.28
CA PHE A 526 11.96 6.93 2.97
C PHE A 526 12.62 7.55 1.74
N ASP A 527 12.95 8.82 1.83
CA ASP A 527 13.55 9.55 0.71
C ASP A 527 15.07 9.36 0.66
N PRO A 528 15.67 8.95 -0.48
CA PRO A 528 17.10 8.70 -0.57
C PRO A 528 17.94 9.98 -0.42
N ASP A 529 17.37 11.15 -0.71
CA ASP A 529 18.06 12.44 -0.58
C ASP A 529 17.95 13.00 0.84
N ALA A 530 17.16 12.39 1.73
CA ALA A 530 16.91 12.92 3.06
C ALA A 530 18.15 12.88 3.96
N PRO A 531 18.39 13.94 4.77
CA PRO A 531 19.40 13.93 5.80
C PRO A 531 19.22 12.75 6.79
N LEU A 532 20.28 11.99 7.04
CA LEU A 532 20.25 10.78 7.88
C LEU A 532 19.91 11.08 9.35
N ARG A 533 18.95 10.31 9.91
CA ARG A 533 18.65 10.23 11.35
C ARG A 533 18.75 8.78 11.85
N PRO A 534 19.19 8.55 13.11
CA PRO A 534 19.04 7.24 13.76
C PRO A 534 17.55 6.92 14.01
N ILE A 535 17.00 5.97 13.25
CA ILE A 535 15.63 5.44 13.41
C ILE A 535 15.62 4.41 14.55
N ARG A 536 14.74 4.58 15.54
CA ARG A 536 14.49 3.60 16.61
C ARG A 536 13.18 2.87 16.32
N ILE A 537 13.26 1.59 15.99
CA ILE A 537 12.09 0.73 15.73
C ILE A 537 11.77 -0.01 17.03
N ALA A 538 10.58 0.24 17.60
CA ALA A 538 10.11 -0.48 18.78
C ALA A 538 9.41 -1.79 18.36
N LEU A 539 9.75 -2.90 19.02
CA LEU A 539 9.10 -4.19 18.82
C LEU A 539 7.71 -4.23 19.51
N PRO A 540 6.71 -4.91 18.94
CA PRO A 540 5.38 -5.01 19.52
C PRO A 540 5.39 -5.86 20.81
N PHE A 541 4.59 -5.43 21.80
CA PHE A 541 4.54 -6.05 23.13
C PHE A 541 3.55 -7.24 23.25
N ASP A 542 2.70 -7.49 22.26
CA ASP A 542 1.69 -8.58 22.27
C ASP A 542 1.85 -9.49 21.04
N THR A 543 2.39 -10.68 21.26
CA THR A 543 2.66 -11.72 20.25
C THR A 543 1.56 -12.79 20.20
N SER A 544 0.42 -12.58 20.86
CA SER A 544 -0.68 -13.56 20.87
C SER A 544 -1.40 -13.65 19.52
N PRO A 545 -1.95 -14.83 19.12
CA PRO A 545 -2.76 -14.97 17.91
C PRO A 545 -3.99 -14.03 17.87
N GLY A 546 -4.52 -13.65 19.03
CA GLY A 546 -5.62 -12.70 19.16
C GLY A 546 -5.20 -11.23 18.98
N GLY A 547 -3.99 -10.86 19.43
CA GLY A 547 -3.41 -9.54 19.19
C GLY A 547 -3.01 -9.34 17.72
N LEU A 548 -2.41 -10.36 17.10
CA LEU A 548 -1.97 -10.34 15.70
C LEU A 548 -3.12 -10.21 14.68
N ARG A 549 -4.33 -10.65 15.03
CA ARG A 549 -5.54 -10.51 14.18
C ARG A 549 -6.17 -9.11 14.23
N LYS A 550 -5.86 -8.30 15.26
CA LYS A 550 -6.45 -6.96 15.49
C LYS A 550 -5.66 -5.82 14.86
N PHE A 551 -4.43 -6.06 14.38
CA PHE A 551 -3.67 -5.06 13.66
C PHE A 551 -4.21 -4.86 12.24
N GLY A 552 -4.49 -3.61 11.86
CA GLY A 552 -5.00 -3.25 10.54
C GLY A 552 -4.02 -3.67 9.43
N LYS A 553 -4.54 -4.39 8.42
CA LYS A 553 -3.79 -4.79 7.21
C LYS A 553 -3.68 -3.62 6.21
N ASN A 554 -3.24 -2.46 6.70
CA ASN A 554 -3.29 -1.19 5.95
C ASN A 554 -1.97 -0.85 5.24
N SER A 555 -0.91 -1.66 5.41
CA SER A 555 0.33 -1.53 4.64
C SER A 555 0.25 -2.37 3.37
N ALA A 556 -0.06 -1.72 2.25
CA ALA A 556 0.08 -2.31 0.92
C ALA A 556 1.48 -1.97 0.38
N PHE A 557 2.28 -2.99 0.07
CA PHE A 557 3.52 -2.80 -0.66
C PHE A 557 3.26 -2.95 -2.15
N ILE A 558 3.66 -1.95 -2.92
CA ILE A 558 3.61 -1.98 -4.37
C ILE A 558 4.95 -2.53 -4.85
N MET A 559 4.89 -3.68 -5.51
CA MET A 559 6.06 -4.40 -5.99
C MET A 559 6.18 -4.21 -7.50
N SER A 560 7.34 -3.80 -8.01
CA SER A 560 7.54 -3.67 -9.46
C SER A 560 7.41 -5.01 -10.17
N ASP A 561 7.07 -5.03 -11.46
CA ASP A 561 6.90 -6.27 -12.25
C ASP A 561 8.15 -7.16 -12.26
N LEU A 562 9.33 -6.55 -12.17
CA LEU A 562 10.60 -7.25 -12.07
C LEU A 562 10.79 -7.88 -10.68
N LEU A 563 10.43 -7.15 -9.61
CA LEU A 563 10.49 -7.67 -8.24
C LEU A 563 9.39 -8.74 -7.99
N CYS A 564 8.25 -8.64 -8.68
CA CYS A 564 7.21 -9.67 -8.75
C CYS A 564 7.78 -10.98 -9.32
N GLY A 565 8.46 -10.90 -10.46
CA GLY A 565 9.12 -12.05 -11.08
C GLY A 565 10.21 -12.65 -10.18
N GLN A 566 10.99 -11.81 -9.51
CA GLN A 566 12.02 -12.24 -8.55
C GLN A 566 11.42 -12.90 -7.29
N MET A 567 10.37 -12.35 -6.71
CA MET A 567 9.73 -12.91 -5.51
C MET A 567 9.00 -14.22 -5.81
N LYS A 568 8.32 -14.34 -6.97
CA LYS A 568 7.75 -15.61 -7.44
C LYS A 568 8.83 -16.68 -7.67
N ARG A 569 10.03 -16.29 -8.11
CA ARG A 569 11.20 -17.18 -8.24
C ARG A 569 11.79 -17.59 -6.88
N VAL A 570 11.91 -16.67 -5.92
CA VAL A 570 12.44 -16.96 -4.56
C VAL A 570 11.47 -17.85 -3.77
N ARG A 571 10.15 -17.68 -3.93
CA ARG A 571 9.14 -18.58 -3.35
C ARG A 571 9.24 -20.02 -3.87
N ARG A 572 9.87 -20.25 -5.02
CA ARG A 572 10.10 -21.58 -5.61
C ARG A 572 11.40 -22.25 -5.13
N VAL A 573 12.25 -21.52 -4.40
CA VAL A 573 13.49 -22.08 -3.81
C VAL A 573 13.19 -22.48 -2.37
N GLY A 574 13.08 -23.78 -2.11
CA GLY A 574 12.99 -24.31 -0.75
C GLY A 574 14.30 -24.11 0.01
N PHE A 575 14.23 -23.96 1.34
CA PHE A 575 15.42 -23.81 2.21
C PHE A 575 16.48 -24.90 1.98
N GLY A 576 16.04 -26.13 1.68
CA GLY A 576 16.94 -27.24 1.35
C GLY A 576 17.73 -27.05 0.05
N ASP A 577 17.15 -26.43 -0.99
CA ASP A 577 17.82 -26.16 -2.27
C ASP A 577 18.86 -25.05 -2.12
N MET A 578 18.57 -24.06 -1.27
CA MET A 578 19.49 -22.98 -0.93
C MET A 578 20.68 -23.43 -0.09
N VAL A 579 20.47 -24.42 0.79
CA VAL A 579 21.55 -25.06 1.55
C VAL A 579 22.38 -25.97 0.66
N LEU A 580 21.74 -26.72 -0.25
CA LEU A 580 22.42 -27.58 -1.21
C LEU A 580 23.17 -26.79 -2.28
N SER A 581 22.83 -25.54 -2.59
CA SER A 581 23.61 -24.72 -3.53
C SER A 581 24.91 -24.13 -2.95
N VAL A 582 25.09 -24.17 -1.62
CA VAL A 582 26.22 -23.55 -0.90
C VAL A 582 27.23 -24.59 -0.40
N LEU A 583 26.92 -25.90 -0.51
CA LEU A 583 27.82 -26.94 -0.05
C LEU A 583 28.93 -27.24 -1.08
N PRO A 584 30.18 -27.48 -0.63
CA PRO A 584 31.27 -27.89 -1.51
C PRO A 584 30.99 -29.25 -2.15
N TRP A 585 31.52 -29.43 -3.36
CA TRP A 585 31.40 -30.66 -4.14
C TRP A 585 31.76 -31.90 -3.30
N PRO A 586 30.97 -32.99 -3.34
CA PRO A 586 29.94 -33.35 -4.32
C PRO A 586 28.51 -32.95 -3.92
N PHE A 587 28.33 -32.12 -2.89
CA PHE A 587 27.03 -31.85 -2.29
C PHE A 587 26.26 -30.68 -2.92
N HIS A 588 26.79 -30.07 -3.98
CA HIS A 588 26.12 -28.98 -4.70
C HIS A 588 24.96 -29.49 -5.58
N LYS A 589 23.82 -28.81 -5.52
CA LYS A 589 22.76 -28.92 -6.52
C LYS A 589 22.64 -27.57 -7.22
N ASP A 590 22.87 -27.57 -8.54
CA ASP A 590 22.79 -26.34 -9.33
C ASP A 590 21.32 -25.91 -9.45
N LEU A 591 21.07 -24.64 -9.15
CA LEU A 591 19.77 -24.03 -9.32
C LEU A 591 19.62 -23.68 -10.80
N ASP A 592 18.90 -24.52 -11.56
CA ASP A 592 18.61 -24.22 -12.96
C ASP A 592 17.64 -23.02 -13.03
N VAL A 593 18.17 -21.91 -13.50
CA VAL A 593 17.51 -20.61 -13.50
C VAL A 593 17.23 -20.18 -14.92
N GLY A 594 16.12 -20.69 -15.46
CA GLY A 594 15.58 -20.30 -16.76
C GLY A 594 15.41 -18.78 -16.90
N GLN A 595 15.45 -18.32 -18.16
CA GLN A 595 15.54 -16.91 -18.52
C GLN A 595 14.41 -16.03 -17.95
N MET A 596 14.81 -14.80 -17.64
CA MET A 596 14.05 -13.74 -16.98
C MET A 596 12.82 -13.31 -17.79
N ALA A 597 11.62 -13.55 -17.27
CA ALA A 597 10.37 -13.04 -17.86
C ALA A 597 9.63 -12.13 -16.85
N PRO A 598 9.13 -10.95 -17.28
CA PRO A 598 8.26 -10.10 -16.46
C PRO A 598 6.92 -10.79 -16.17
N CYS A 599 6.26 -10.43 -15.06
CA CYS A 599 4.97 -11.01 -14.66
C CYS A 599 3.83 -10.79 -15.70
N ALA A 600 4.01 -9.91 -16.71
CA ALA A 600 3.03 -9.61 -17.74
C ALA A 600 3.59 -9.76 -19.17
N GLN A 601 3.07 -10.73 -19.91
CA GLN A 601 2.99 -10.67 -21.37
C GLN A 601 1.53 -10.93 -21.76
N GLY A 602 0.87 -9.88 -22.23
CA GLY A 602 -0.52 -9.87 -22.68
C GLY A 602 -1.13 -8.47 -22.72
N ALA A 603 -1.13 -7.85 -23.91
CA ALA A 603 -1.88 -6.66 -24.36
C ALA A 603 -1.66 -5.30 -23.65
N GLY A 604 -0.70 -4.52 -24.14
CA GLY A 604 -0.96 -3.14 -24.61
C GLY A 604 -1.24 -2.00 -23.61
N GLY A 605 -0.90 -2.10 -22.32
CA GLY A 605 -0.96 -0.96 -21.39
C GLY A 605 0.08 -1.04 -20.27
N PRO A 606 0.50 0.08 -19.65
CA PRO A 606 1.44 0.06 -18.52
C PRO A 606 0.77 -0.56 -17.28
N SER A 607 0.92 -1.87 -17.10
CA SER A 607 0.48 -2.58 -15.91
C SER A 607 1.56 -2.51 -14.84
N PHE A 608 1.27 -1.91 -13.69
CA PHE A 608 2.15 -1.96 -12.53
C PHE A 608 1.72 -3.09 -11.59
N GLY A 609 2.63 -4.02 -11.29
CA GLY A 609 2.92 -4.57 -9.98
C GLY A 609 1.79 -5.23 -9.18
N THR A 610 1.94 -6.53 -8.87
CA THR A 610 1.08 -7.21 -7.89
C THR A 610 1.21 -6.59 -6.50
N ILE A 611 0.08 -6.24 -5.88
CA ILE A 611 0.00 -5.76 -4.51
C ILE A 611 -0.02 -6.96 -3.56
N CYS A 612 0.92 -7.02 -2.62
CA CYS A 612 0.86 -7.95 -1.51
C CYS A 612 0.63 -7.16 -0.22
N SER A 613 -0.53 -7.36 0.41
CA SER A 613 -0.78 -6.88 1.76
C SER A 613 -0.08 -7.83 2.74
N LEU A 614 1.03 -7.39 3.32
CA LEU A 614 1.75 -8.11 4.36
C LEU A 614 1.77 -7.28 5.63
N SER A 615 1.65 -7.95 6.78
CA SER A 615 1.78 -7.30 8.09
C SER A 615 3.26 -7.10 8.40
N ILE A 616 3.72 -5.84 8.36
CA ILE A 616 5.10 -5.44 8.70
C ILE A 616 5.57 -6.05 10.05
N PRO A 617 4.75 -6.05 11.13
CA PRO A 617 5.10 -6.70 12.39
C PRO A 617 5.44 -8.20 12.27
N ILE A 618 4.70 -8.95 11.44
CA ILE A 618 4.92 -10.39 11.27
C ILE A 618 6.28 -10.65 10.61
N ILE A 619 6.66 -9.84 9.62
CA ILE A 619 7.96 -9.95 8.95
C ILE A 619 9.09 -9.67 9.95
N THR A 620 8.95 -8.63 10.79
CA THR A 620 9.99 -8.31 11.79
C THR A 620 10.16 -9.42 12.84
N ILE A 621 9.07 -10.08 13.24
CA ILE A 621 9.12 -11.23 14.15
C ILE A 621 9.79 -12.42 13.47
N VAL A 622 9.40 -12.76 12.24
CA VAL A 622 9.99 -13.88 11.48
C VAL A 622 11.48 -13.65 11.24
N ALA A 623 11.88 -12.44 10.86
CA ALA A 623 13.28 -12.08 10.66
C ALA A 623 14.10 -12.16 11.96
N PHE A 624 13.54 -11.70 13.09
CA PHE A 624 14.20 -11.79 14.39
C PHE A 624 14.36 -13.23 14.86
N ILE A 625 13.33 -14.07 14.69
CA ILE A 625 13.40 -15.51 15.00
C ILE A 625 14.44 -16.20 14.13
N LEU A 626 14.45 -15.96 12.81
CA LEU A 626 15.44 -16.51 11.90
C LEU A 626 16.87 -16.07 12.24
N LEU A 627 17.06 -14.79 12.60
CA LEU A 627 18.36 -14.27 13.03
C LEU A 627 18.84 -14.96 14.31
N ILE A 628 17.96 -15.16 15.30
CA ILE A 628 18.30 -15.90 16.53
C ILE A 628 18.64 -17.36 16.20
N VAL A 629 17.84 -18.03 15.36
CA VAL A 629 18.11 -19.42 14.96
C VAL A 629 19.45 -19.55 14.26
N ILE A 630 19.77 -18.66 13.32
CA ILE A 630 21.05 -18.65 12.61
C ILE A 630 22.21 -18.31 13.55
N ALA A 631 22.04 -17.32 14.44
CA ALA A 631 23.06 -16.94 15.41
C ALA A 631 23.34 -18.06 16.42
N THR A 632 22.33 -18.78 16.88
CA THR A 632 22.49 -19.95 17.77
C THR A 632 23.13 -21.15 17.06
N LEU A 633 22.81 -21.39 15.79
CA LEU A 633 23.48 -22.41 14.96
C LEU A 633 24.95 -22.09 14.72
N LEU A 634 25.29 -20.81 14.47
CA LEU A 634 26.68 -20.37 14.31
C LEU A 634 27.44 -20.34 15.64
N ASP A 635 26.77 -20.08 16.76
CA ASP A 635 27.39 -20.13 18.09
C ASP A 635 27.79 -21.55 18.52
N LEU A 636 27.07 -22.57 18.02
CA LEU A 636 27.48 -23.98 18.16
C LEU A 636 28.90 -24.22 17.62
N ILE A 637 29.33 -23.44 16.61
CA ILE A 637 30.64 -23.56 15.95
C ILE A 637 31.64 -22.52 16.50
N PHE A 638 31.21 -21.28 16.73
CA PHE A 638 32.11 -20.14 16.98
C PHE A 638 32.10 -19.60 18.43
N ARG A 639 31.16 -20.01 19.30
CA ARG A 639 31.07 -19.66 20.75
C ARG A 639 31.26 -18.16 21.09
N TRP A 640 30.82 -17.30 20.19
CA TRP A 640 30.96 -15.84 20.18
C TRP A 640 29.72 -15.06 20.65
N LEU A 641 28.62 -15.73 21.00
CA LEU A 641 27.38 -15.10 21.51
C LEU A 641 27.57 -14.00 22.59
N PRO A 642 28.55 -14.10 23.53
CA PRO A 642 28.78 -13.05 24.53
C PRO A 642 29.18 -11.68 23.95
N PHE A 643 29.67 -11.64 22.71
CA PHE A 643 30.14 -10.41 22.06
C PHE A 643 29.06 -9.74 21.19
N LEU A 644 27.92 -10.41 20.95
CA LEU A 644 26.84 -9.93 20.07
C LEU A 644 25.63 -9.41 20.85
N MET A 645 25.41 -9.88 22.08
CA MET A 645 24.20 -9.59 22.85
C MET A 645 24.53 -9.16 24.29
N VAL A 646 24.36 -7.88 24.61
CA VAL A 646 24.39 -7.35 25.98
C VAL A 646 22.96 -6.97 26.37
N CYS A 647 22.33 -7.80 27.20
CA CYS A 647 20.99 -7.53 27.73
C CYS A 647 21.09 -6.89 29.11
N PHE A 648 20.62 -5.65 29.26
CA PHE A 648 20.42 -5.03 30.58
C PHE A 648 19.00 -5.37 31.09
N PRO A 649 18.85 -5.95 32.29
CA PRO A 649 17.54 -6.22 32.85
C PRO A 649 16.85 -4.90 33.21
N VAL A 650 15.74 -4.59 32.53
CA VAL A 650 14.85 -3.49 32.90
C VAL A 650 13.71 -4.07 33.76
N PRO A 651 13.66 -3.80 35.08
CA PRO A 651 12.57 -4.27 35.91
C PRO A 651 11.28 -3.53 35.54
N GLY A 652 10.19 -4.26 35.24
CA GLY A 652 8.84 -3.69 35.25
C GLY A 652 7.89 -4.02 34.11
N LEU A 653 8.30 -4.69 33.03
CA LEU A 653 7.40 -4.99 31.90
C LEU A 653 6.72 -6.37 32.08
N LYS A 654 5.74 -6.45 32.99
CA LYS A 654 4.82 -7.61 33.04
C LYS A 654 3.62 -7.33 32.13
N GLY A 655 3.42 -8.18 31.12
CA GLY A 655 2.18 -8.21 30.33
C GLY A 655 0.98 -8.54 31.22
N LYS A 656 -0.18 -7.95 30.91
CA LYS A 656 -1.45 -8.28 31.59
C LYS A 656 -1.69 -9.79 31.48
N LYS A 657 -1.93 -10.44 32.62
CA LYS A 657 -2.52 -11.78 32.63
C LYS A 657 -3.91 -11.67 31.99
N SER A 658 -4.14 -12.58 31.04
CA SER A 658 -5.33 -12.74 30.18
C SER A 658 -6.65 -12.57 30.91
#